data_AF-A0A7V9FIS0-F1
#
_entry.id   AF-A0A7V9FIS0-F1
#
_cell.length_a   1.000
_cell.length_b   1.000
_cell.length_c   1.000
_cell.angle_alpha   90.00
_cell.angle_beta   90.00
_cell.angle_gamma   90.00
#
_symmetry.space_group_name_H-M   'P 1'
#
loop_
_entity.id
_entity.type
_entity.pdbx_description
1 polymer ?
#
loop_
_entity_poly.entity_id
_entity_poly.type
_entity_poly.pdbx_seq_one_letter_code
_entity_poly.pdbx_strand_id
1 'polypeptide(L)'
;MMRIRFTLLVVLAVAGREAGAQSNSGGCSDTVTVAPGPQYRAGFFHRVFLGDHYRDLWTTPIPAVELDLSSFAGGLEVTERGGGQQTKSLRFKGGDGRQYQFRSIEKDPTLALPPPLRKTAARDIVRDQASAGHPVGALVVSPILRAVGVLHADPKVVILPKDDPHLGQFAAEFGGMLGTIEERPTDGKGEGDGFAGAAEVIDTEELLDRTEDGPEDRVDARAFLTARLVDLFVGDWDRHQDQWRWARFGADRPRRWLPIPRDRDQAFVRYDGLLLTVARSSMPQLVNFGPDYPGMLGLTWNGRDLDRRFLVGLERPVWDSIVSSVHARLTDSVIESAVAALPTAYRELDSARLAGTLKERRDELPEAGRRYYDHLAGEVEVHATDRNDDAVAERVDGRFTELSLAVTDEGGASGEPYYRRRFDRRETDEVRVFLHGGNDRMVVRGEGDGGVRVRVIPGRGTDTVADSSGGGAINLYSTEEQDRVLPGRSVPVSRKPYEPADTAVRDWGGRWLSQLWFDAGPDVGLFAGTGVSYTRYGFRHNPFAARYRLRAGYATGASTGRADFTAIWHRANSRVARGLLARASGIDVLRFNGFGNEIPAPEDEEFYRVNQLDLTLAPWLSLPVGRRMDLRVGPLLRYSDTDFDDDRFISLEPRPYGSGVFAMLGATADLRFDARNRPVAATHGAVLTVGGSLYPAALDVDETFGELHAEAATYLTADSLPLQPTLALRAGGKRVWGRFPYQQAAFIGDV
;
A
#
# COMPACT_ATOMS: atom_id res chain seq x y z
N MET A 1 -21.18 21.54 45.14
CA MET A 1 -22.59 21.17 45.43
C MET A 1 -23.43 21.60 44.24
N MET A 2 -23.90 20.60 43.49
CA MET A 2 -25.12 20.56 42.67
C MET A 2 -25.82 21.87 42.23
N ARG A 3 -26.08 21.93 40.91
CA ARG A 3 -27.23 22.54 40.19
C ARG A 3 -27.07 23.94 39.59
N ILE A 4 -27.58 24.26 38.40
CA ILE A 4 -28.17 23.51 37.26
C ILE A 4 -28.08 24.48 36.07
N ARG A 5 -27.85 23.94 34.87
CA ARG A 5 -27.84 24.64 33.58
C ARG A 5 -29.25 25.13 33.21
N PHE A 6 -29.34 26.32 32.62
CA PHE A 6 -30.34 26.65 31.60
C PHE A 6 -29.72 27.67 30.64
N THR A 7 -29.33 27.22 29.45
CA THR A 7 -29.16 28.14 28.32
C THR A 7 -29.60 27.43 27.05
N LEU A 8 -30.78 27.88 26.63
CA LEU A 8 -31.51 27.73 25.39
C LEU A 8 -30.63 27.34 24.18
N LEU A 9 -30.88 26.16 23.62
CA LEU A 9 -30.39 25.76 22.31
C LEU A 9 -31.37 26.31 21.26
N VAL A 10 -30.97 27.35 20.53
CA VAL A 10 -31.73 27.85 19.37
C VAL A 10 -31.53 26.85 18.24
N VAL A 11 -32.57 26.08 17.96
CA VAL A 11 -32.69 25.27 16.74
C VAL A 11 -32.97 26.23 15.59
N LEU A 12 -31.93 26.54 14.81
CA LEU A 12 -32.09 27.16 13.50
C LEU A 12 -32.68 26.11 12.56
N ALA A 13 -34.01 26.12 12.47
CA ALA A 13 -34.74 25.50 11.38
C ALA A 13 -34.36 26.24 10.08
N VAL A 14 -33.37 25.72 9.37
CA VAL A 14 -33.20 26.05 7.96
C VAL A 14 -34.36 25.38 7.25
N ALA A 15 -35.39 26.17 6.95
CA ALA A 15 -36.41 25.79 5.98
C ALA A 15 -35.69 25.47 4.67
N GLY A 16 -35.54 24.18 4.39
CA GLY A 16 -35.17 23.71 3.07
C GLY A 16 -36.21 24.24 2.10
N ARG A 17 -35.85 25.27 1.33
CA ARG A 17 -36.48 25.46 0.04
C ARG A 17 -36.15 24.21 -0.74
N GLU A 18 -37.18 23.41 -1.01
CA GLU A 18 -37.15 22.41 -2.06
C GLU A 18 -36.61 23.10 -3.31
N ALA A 19 -35.34 22.85 -3.63
CA ALA A 19 -34.84 23.10 -4.96
C ALA A 19 -35.66 22.18 -5.86
N GLY A 20 -36.58 22.78 -6.62
CA GLY A 20 -37.49 22.04 -7.48
C GLY A 20 -36.70 21.04 -8.31
N ALA A 21 -37.01 19.77 -8.12
CA ALA A 21 -36.62 18.74 -9.05
C ALA A 21 -37.23 19.10 -10.40
N GLN A 22 -36.44 19.69 -11.30
CA GLN A 22 -36.79 19.72 -12.70
C GLN A 22 -36.76 18.27 -13.20
N SER A 23 -37.92 17.63 -13.19
CA SER A 23 -38.18 16.47 -14.03
C SER A 23 -38.09 16.93 -15.48
N ASN A 24 -36.90 16.88 -16.07
CA ASN A 24 -36.77 16.86 -17.53
C ASN A 24 -37.26 15.49 -18.00
N SER A 25 -38.58 15.37 -18.17
CA SER A 25 -39.20 14.35 -19.00
C SER A 25 -38.99 14.74 -20.46
N GLY A 26 -37.80 14.48 -20.98
CA GLY A 26 -37.47 14.64 -22.39
C GLY A 26 -37.51 13.31 -23.11
N GLY A 27 -38.46 13.16 -24.05
CA GLY A 27 -38.44 12.26 -25.21
C GLY A 27 -38.48 10.75 -24.96
N CYS A 28 -39.31 10.03 -25.72
CA CYS A 28 -39.20 8.57 -25.83
C CYS A 28 -37.80 8.19 -26.36
N SER A 29 -36.90 7.84 -25.45
CA SER A 29 -35.63 7.22 -25.78
C SER A 29 -35.86 5.72 -25.99
N ASP A 30 -35.44 5.19 -27.13
CA ASP A 30 -35.48 3.75 -27.36
C ASP A 30 -34.61 3.04 -26.30
N THR A 31 -35.19 2.05 -25.62
CA THR A 31 -34.48 1.24 -24.64
C THR A 31 -33.90 0.03 -25.34
N VAL A 32 -32.57 -0.12 -25.30
CA VAL A 32 -31.86 -1.25 -25.91
C VAL A 32 -31.48 -2.25 -24.81
N THR A 33 -31.69 -3.54 -25.08
CA THR A 33 -31.27 -4.61 -24.16
C THR A 33 -29.87 -5.08 -24.55
N VAL A 34 -28.89 -4.95 -23.64
CA VAL A 34 -27.49 -5.26 -23.91
C VAL A 34 -26.84 -5.93 -22.69
N ALA A 35 -26.04 -6.97 -22.92
CA ALA A 35 -25.18 -7.55 -21.89
C ALA A 35 -23.86 -6.77 -21.81
N PRO A 36 -23.42 -6.32 -20.62
CA PRO A 36 -22.20 -5.51 -20.51
C PRO A 36 -20.91 -6.23 -20.94
N GLY A 37 -20.85 -7.54 -20.78
CA GLY A 37 -19.65 -8.33 -21.07
C GLY A 37 -19.97 -9.80 -21.35
N PRO A 38 -20.63 -10.13 -22.48
CA PRO A 38 -20.96 -11.50 -22.85
C PRO A 38 -19.73 -12.41 -22.96
N GLN A 39 -18.55 -11.84 -23.20
CA GLN A 39 -17.26 -12.55 -23.24
C GLN A 39 -16.84 -13.19 -21.91
N TYR A 40 -17.40 -12.75 -20.77
CA TYR A 40 -17.04 -13.27 -19.45
C TYR A 40 -17.77 -14.58 -19.08
N ARG A 41 -18.51 -15.18 -20.01
CA ARG A 41 -19.15 -16.49 -19.79
C ARG A 41 -18.08 -17.56 -19.54
N ALA A 42 -18.19 -18.24 -18.40
CA ALA A 42 -17.22 -19.22 -17.95
C ALA A 42 -17.88 -20.52 -17.47
N GLY A 43 -17.24 -21.66 -17.77
CA GLY A 43 -17.59 -22.98 -17.25
C GLY A 43 -17.01 -23.27 -15.86
N PHE A 44 -17.33 -24.44 -15.30
CA PHE A 44 -16.96 -24.83 -13.93
C PHE A 44 -15.46 -24.69 -13.63
N PHE A 45 -14.59 -25.31 -14.43
CA PHE A 45 -13.14 -25.27 -14.17
C PHE A 45 -12.57 -23.84 -14.24
N HIS A 46 -13.02 -23.04 -15.21
CA HIS A 46 -12.61 -21.64 -15.33
C HIS A 46 -13.02 -20.84 -14.09
N ARG A 47 -14.21 -21.09 -13.52
CA ARG A 47 -14.67 -20.47 -12.27
C ARG A 47 -13.88 -20.90 -11.04
N VAL A 48 -13.46 -22.17 -10.95
CA VAL A 48 -12.62 -22.65 -9.84
C VAL A 48 -11.27 -21.92 -9.81
N PHE A 49 -10.60 -21.81 -10.96
CA PHE A 49 -9.26 -21.22 -11.02
C PHE A 49 -9.27 -19.69 -11.09
N LEU A 50 -10.14 -19.12 -11.90
CA LEU A 50 -10.22 -17.68 -12.19
C LEU A 50 -11.41 -17.01 -11.51
N GLY A 51 -12.08 -17.65 -10.57
CA GLY A 51 -13.12 -17.07 -9.71
C GLY A 51 -14.51 -17.05 -10.31
N ASP A 52 -15.57 -16.98 -9.50
CA ASP A 52 -16.94 -16.78 -10.01
C ASP A 52 -17.18 -15.32 -10.40
N HIS A 53 -16.61 -14.38 -9.62
CA HIS A 53 -16.69 -12.94 -9.85
C HIS A 53 -18.14 -12.46 -10.10
N TYR A 54 -18.35 -11.35 -10.80
CA TYR A 54 -19.70 -10.91 -11.21
C TYR A 54 -20.10 -11.44 -12.59
N ARG A 55 -19.56 -12.57 -13.06
CA ARG A 55 -19.76 -13.06 -14.43
C ARG A 55 -21.24 -13.23 -14.81
N ASP A 56 -22.07 -13.64 -13.86
CA ASP A 56 -23.51 -13.80 -14.10
C ASP A 56 -24.18 -12.44 -14.32
N LEU A 57 -23.75 -11.37 -13.63
CA LEU A 57 -24.20 -10.00 -13.91
C LEU A 57 -23.69 -9.53 -15.28
N TRP A 58 -22.39 -9.70 -15.55
CA TRP A 58 -21.77 -9.28 -16.80
C TRP A 58 -22.40 -9.92 -18.06
N THR A 59 -22.92 -11.14 -17.93
CA THR A 59 -23.52 -11.89 -19.04
C THR A 59 -25.04 -11.76 -19.11
N THR A 60 -25.67 -11.13 -18.11
CA THR A 60 -27.12 -10.88 -18.07
C THR A 60 -27.44 -9.57 -18.80
N PRO A 61 -28.27 -9.60 -19.86
CA PRO A 61 -28.68 -8.38 -20.55
C PRO A 61 -29.50 -7.45 -19.64
N ILE A 62 -29.20 -6.16 -19.71
CA ILE A 62 -29.94 -5.12 -19.00
C ILE A 62 -30.55 -4.11 -19.97
N PRO A 63 -31.70 -3.50 -19.64
CA PRO A 63 -32.20 -2.35 -20.37
C PRO A 63 -31.27 -1.16 -20.16
N ALA A 64 -30.79 -0.56 -21.25
CA ALA A 64 -30.04 0.68 -21.26
C ALA A 64 -30.75 1.69 -22.16
N VAL A 65 -30.85 2.92 -21.68
CA VAL A 65 -31.43 4.03 -22.44
C VAL A 65 -30.42 4.48 -23.48
N GLU A 66 -30.83 4.55 -24.76
CA GLU A 66 -30.01 5.20 -25.78
C GLU A 66 -29.97 6.71 -25.53
N LEU A 67 -28.76 7.26 -25.41
CA LEU A 67 -28.56 8.66 -25.07
C LEU A 67 -28.80 9.54 -26.29
N ASP A 68 -29.93 10.25 -26.32
CA ASP A 68 -30.19 11.29 -27.32
C ASP A 68 -29.28 12.51 -27.06
N LEU A 69 -28.21 12.62 -27.82
CA LEU A 69 -27.23 13.70 -27.72
C LEU A 69 -27.80 15.05 -28.13
N SER A 70 -28.89 15.10 -28.91
CA SER A 70 -29.47 16.35 -29.37
C SER A 70 -30.33 17.04 -28.30
N SER A 71 -30.93 16.27 -27.39
CA SER A 71 -31.87 16.78 -26.38
C SER A 71 -31.36 16.68 -24.94
N PHE A 72 -30.50 15.70 -24.62
CA PHE A 72 -29.95 15.57 -23.27
C PHE A 72 -29.14 16.82 -22.87
N ALA A 73 -29.39 17.34 -21.67
CA ALA A 73 -28.73 18.55 -21.16
C ALA A 73 -28.77 19.78 -22.10
N GLY A 74 -29.85 19.91 -22.89
CA GLY A 74 -29.99 20.99 -23.88
C GLY A 74 -29.17 20.79 -25.16
N GLY A 75 -28.66 19.57 -25.38
CA GLY A 75 -27.78 19.20 -26.49
C GLY A 75 -26.34 19.00 -26.00
N LEU A 76 -25.77 17.83 -26.24
CA LEU A 76 -24.40 17.46 -25.89
C LEU A 76 -23.46 17.64 -27.08
N GLU A 77 -22.46 18.49 -26.91
CA GLU A 77 -21.33 18.65 -27.83
C GLU A 77 -20.12 17.88 -27.30
N VAL A 78 -19.56 16.97 -28.10
CA VAL A 78 -18.35 16.24 -27.70
C VAL A 78 -17.16 17.20 -27.67
N THR A 79 -16.43 17.23 -26.55
CA THR A 79 -15.27 18.11 -26.39
C THR A 79 -13.95 17.35 -26.48
N GLU A 80 -13.83 16.24 -25.77
CA GLU A 80 -12.54 15.56 -25.59
C GLU A 80 -12.71 14.08 -25.28
N ARG A 81 -11.85 13.24 -25.87
CA ARG A 81 -11.65 11.86 -25.40
C ARG A 81 -10.76 11.86 -24.16
N GLY A 82 -11.27 11.31 -23.07
CA GLY A 82 -10.52 11.10 -21.84
C GLY A 82 -10.26 9.62 -21.56
N GLY A 83 -9.81 9.35 -20.33
CA GLY A 83 -9.67 8.00 -19.81
C GLY A 83 -8.21 7.59 -19.64
N GLY A 84 -7.97 6.72 -18.65
CA GLY A 84 -6.64 6.18 -18.36
C GLY A 84 -6.31 4.94 -19.19
N GLN A 85 -5.40 4.11 -18.69
CA GLN A 85 -4.98 2.87 -19.37
C GLN A 85 -6.07 1.77 -19.43
N GLN A 86 -7.20 1.94 -18.74
CA GLN A 86 -8.23 0.89 -18.61
C GLN A 86 -9.65 1.33 -19.00
N THR A 87 -10.06 2.56 -18.66
CA THR A 87 -11.40 3.09 -18.92
C THR A 87 -11.37 4.01 -20.14
N LYS A 88 -12.23 3.76 -21.12
CA LYS A 88 -12.53 4.75 -22.18
C LYS A 88 -13.55 5.76 -21.66
N SER A 89 -13.27 7.05 -21.79
CA SER A 89 -14.23 8.11 -21.45
C SER A 89 -14.34 9.18 -22.52
N LEU A 90 -15.51 9.82 -22.57
CA LEU A 90 -15.81 10.90 -23.50
C LEU A 90 -16.42 12.07 -22.73
N ARG A 91 -15.88 13.27 -22.92
CA ARG A 91 -16.36 14.49 -22.28
C ARG A 91 -17.30 15.23 -23.23
N PHE A 92 -18.33 15.81 -22.64
CA PHE A 92 -19.31 16.61 -23.34
C PHE A 92 -19.51 17.95 -22.66
N LYS A 93 -19.94 18.92 -23.45
CA LYS A 93 -20.48 20.18 -23.00
C LYS A 93 -21.97 20.21 -23.34
N GLY A 94 -22.82 20.43 -22.34
CA GLY A 94 -24.25 20.58 -22.51
C GLY A 94 -24.63 21.98 -22.99
N GLY A 95 -25.75 22.08 -23.70
CA GLY A 95 -26.40 23.34 -24.04
C GLY A 95 -26.89 24.10 -22.82
N ASP A 96 -27.09 23.41 -21.69
CA ASP A 96 -27.29 23.98 -20.35
C ASP A 96 -26.06 24.69 -19.76
N GLY A 97 -24.91 24.61 -20.44
CA GLY A 97 -23.65 25.22 -20.02
C GLY A 97 -22.80 24.37 -19.07
N ARG A 98 -23.27 23.18 -18.68
CA ARG A 98 -22.56 22.25 -17.79
C ARG A 98 -21.68 21.29 -18.58
N GLN A 99 -20.79 20.58 -17.87
CA GLN A 99 -19.96 19.53 -18.46
C GLN A 99 -20.45 18.16 -18.01
N TYR A 100 -20.36 17.18 -18.90
CA TYR A 100 -20.75 15.81 -18.64
C TYR A 100 -19.63 14.85 -19.05
N GLN A 101 -19.59 13.68 -18.44
CA GLN A 101 -18.63 12.64 -18.80
C GLN A 101 -19.32 11.29 -18.95
N PHE A 102 -19.08 10.65 -20.09
CA PHE A 102 -19.41 9.25 -20.31
C PHE A 102 -18.20 8.38 -19.97
N ARG A 103 -18.44 7.27 -19.27
CA ARG A 103 -17.43 6.26 -18.95
C ARG A 103 -17.92 4.88 -19.34
N SER A 104 -17.11 4.16 -20.10
CA SER A 104 -17.36 2.75 -20.41
C SER A 104 -17.51 1.89 -19.15
N ILE A 105 -18.48 0.98 -19.16
CA ILE A 105 -18.65 -0.03 -18.09
C ILE A 105 -17.59 -1.12 -18.25
N GLU A 106 -17.44 -1.70 -19.45
CA GLU A 106 -16.34 -2.65 -19.71
C GLU A 106 -15.01 -1.92 -19.70
N LYS A 107 -14.05 -2.50 -18.96
CA LYS A 107 -12.69 -1.98 -18.84
C LYS A 107 -11.73 -2.89 -19.59
N ASP A 108 -10.74 -2.30 -20.24
CA ASP A 108 -9.65 -3.06 -20.86
C ASP A 108 -8.32 -2.77 -20.16
N PRO A 109 -7.95 -3.55 -19.12
CA PRO A 109 -6.70 -3.38 -18.40
C PRO A 109 -5.45 -3.79 -19.20
N THR A 110 -5.56 -4.23 -20.46
CA THR A 110 -4.43 -4.77 -21.24
C THR A 110 -3.25 -3.80 -21.32
N LEU A 111 -3.48 -2.49 -21.34
CA LEU A 111 -2.39 -1.51 -21.42
C LEU A 111 -1.54 -1.45 -20.14
N ALA A 112 -2.06 -1.90 -19.00
CA ALA A 112 -1.30 -2.00 -17.75
C ALA A 112 -0.23 -3.11 -17.79
N LEU A 113 -0.35 -4.08 -18.70
CA LEU A 113 0.67 -5.12 -18.88
C LEU A 113 1.92 -4.54 -19.59
N PRO A 114 3.13 -5.01 -19.23
CA PRO A 114 4.34 -4.77 -20.02
C PRO A 114 4.12 -5.13 -21.49
N PRO A 115 4.66 -4.35 -22.46
CA PRO A 115 4.44 -4.59 -23.88
C PRO A 115 4.64 -6.05 -24.36
N PRO A 116 5.64 -6.82 -23.87
CA PRO A 116 5.80 -8.23 -24.25
C PRO A 116 4.64 -9.12 -23.81
N LEU A 117 4.00 -8.82 -22.67
CA LEU A 117 2.90 -9.63 -22.12
C LEU A 117 1.55 -9.32 -22.76
N ARG A 118 1.40 -8.15 -23.39
CA ARG A 118 0.15 -7.71 -24.05
C ARG A 118 -0.29 -8.61 -25.21
N LYS A 119 0.57 -9.49 -25.72
CA LYS A 119 0.27 -10.43 -26.82
C LYS A 119 0.31 -11.90 -26.39
N THR A 120 0.21 -12.17 -25.09
CA THR A 120 0.29 -13.52 -24.50
C THR A 120 -1.01 -13.88 -23.78
N ALA A 121 -1.13 -15.12 -23.30
CA ALA A 121 -2.24 -15.56 -22.45
C ALA A 121 -2.43 -14.69 -21.19
N ALA A 122 -1.39 -13.97 -20.75
CA ALA A 122 -1.51 -13.01 -19.65
C ALA A 122 -2.51 -11.88 -19.96
N ARG A 123 -2.64 -11.46 -21.23
CA ARG A 123 -3.66 -10.51 -21.65
C ARG A 123 -5.06 -11.03 -21.36
N ASP A 124 -5.34 -12.26 -21.79
CA ASP A 124 -6.67 -12.85 -21.69
C ASP A 124 -7.04 -13.07 -20.22
N ILE A 125 -6.08 -13.50 -19.40
CA ILE A 125 -6.25 -13.60 -17.94
C ILE A 125 -6.54 -12.21 -17.36
N VAL A 126 -5.70 -11.20 -17.59
CA VAL A 126 -5.90 -9.86 -17.01
C VAL A 126 -7.21 -9.22 -17.45
N ARG A 127 -7.63 -9.41 -18.70
CA ARG A 127 -8.93 -8.96 -19.19
C ARG A 127 -10.08 -9.71 -18.52
N ASP A 128 -10.01 -11.04 -18.39
CA ASP A 128 -11.02 -11.85 -17.72
C ASP A 128 -11.27 -11.38 -16.28
N GLN A 129 -10.21 -11.00 -15.57
CA GLN A 129 -10.28 -10.52 -14.19
C GLN A 129 -10.99 -9.16 -14.05
N ALA A 130 -11.29 -8.43 -15.13
CA ALA A 130 -12.17 -7.26 -15.09
C ALA A 130 -13.60 -7.65 -14.65
N SER A 131 -14.01 -8.92 -14.84
CA SER A 131 -15.30 -9.41 -14.36
C SER A 131 -15.43 -9.45 -12.83
N ALA A 132 -14.33 -9.31 -12.09
CA ALA A 132 -14.32 -9.14 -10.63
C ALA A 132 -14.95 -7.82 -10.16
N GLY A 133 -14.99 -6.79 -11.01
CA GLY A 133 -15.68 -5.53 -10.71
C GLY A 133 -17.20 -5.65 -10.91
N HIS A 134 -17.97 -4.97 -10.05
CA HIS A 134 -19.42 -4.92 -10.20
C HIS A 134 -19.79 -3.98 -11.37
N PRO A 135 -20.49 -4.44 -12.43
CA PRO A 135 -20.62 -3.69 -13.69
C PRO A 135 -21.32 -2.33 -13.56
N VAL A 136 -22.21 -2.17 -12.57
CA VAL A 136 -22.96 -0.93 -12.32
C VAL A 136 -22.94 -0.51 -10.86
N GLY A 137 -21.84 -0.82 -10.13
CA GLY A 137 -21.76 -0.61 -8.68
C GLY A 137 -21.96 0.85 -8.27
N ALA A 138 -21.52 1.79 -9.10
CA ALA A 138 -21.67 3.23 -8.89
C ALA A 138 -23.14 3.67 -8.66
N LEU A 139 -24.12 2.98 -9.27
CA LEU A 139 -25.55 3.27 -9.08
C LEU A 139 -26.02 3.04 -7.64
N VAL A 140 -25.42 2.05 -6.96
CA VAL A 140 -25.74 1.74 -5.55
C VAL A 140 -25.01 2.72 -4.62
N VAL A 141 -23.81 3.16 -4.98
CA VAL A 141 -23.01 4.08 -4.16
C VAL A 141 -23.62 5.49 -4.10
N SER A 142 -24.23 6.00 -5.18
CA SER A 142 -24.81 7.36 -5.21
C SER A 142 -25.89 7.58 -4.11
N PRO A 143 -26.94 6.74 -3.98
CA PRO A 143 -27.93 6.91 -2.92
C PRO A 143 -27.33 6.86 -1.50
N ILE A 144 -26.27 6.07 -1.31
CA ILE A 144 -25.52 5.99 -0.04
C ILE A 144 -24.81 7.32 0.25
N LEU A 145 -24.08 7.87 -0.73
CA LEU A 145 -23.41 9.17 -0.60
C LEU A 145 -24.41 10.29 -0.31
N ARG A 146 -25.57 10.27 -0.97
CA ARG A 146 -26.67 11.22 -0.71
C ARG A 146 -27.17 11.13 0.73
N ALA A 147 -27.40 9.92 1.24
CA ALA A 147 -27.92 9.71 2.59
C ALA A 147 -26.96 10.21 3.68
N VAL A 148 -25.64 10.12 3.45
CA VAL A 148 -24.63 10.64 4.40
C VAL A 148 -24.26 12.10 4.16
N GLY A 149 -24.78 12.74 3.11
CA GLY A 149 -24.54 14.15 2.79
C GLY A 149 -23.19 14.44 2.14
N VAL A 150 -22.61 13.47 1.41
CA VAL A 150 -21.39 13.69 0.62
C VAL A 150 -21.78 14.26 -0.74
N LEU A 151 -21.11 15.33 -1.16
CA LEU A 151 -21.33 15.96 -2.45
C LEU A 151 -20.82 15.04 -3.58
N HIS A 152 -21.66 14.67 -4.54
CA HIS A 152 -21.32 13.71 -5.60
C HIS A 152 -22.16 13.93 -6.85
N ALA A 153 -21.69 13.42 -7.99
CA ALA A 153 -22.47 13.35 -9.23
C ALA A 153 -23.30 12.05 -9.26
N ASP A 154 -24.44 12.09 -9.96
CA ASP A 154 -25.34 10.96 -10.11
C ASP A 154 -25.13 10.25 -11.46
N PRO A 155 -24.56 9.03 -11.47
CA PRO A 155 -24.36 8.28 -12.71
C PRO A 155 -25.67 7.67 -13.21
N LYS A 156 -25.85 7.69 -14.54
CA LYS A 156 -26.96 7.02 -15.24
C LYS A 156 -26.41 6.06 -16.28
N VAL A 157 -26.92 4.82 -16.31
CA VAL A 157 -26.54 3.85 -17.34
C VAL A 157 -27.18 4.20 -18.67
N VAL A 158 -26.35 4.35 -19.69
CA VAL A 158 -26.76 4.70 -21.05
C VAL A 158 -25.96 3.92 -22.08
N ILE A 159 -26.51 3.81 -23.28
CA ILE A 159 -25.77 3.39 -24.47
C ILE A 159 -25.60 4.60 -25.40
N LEU A 160 -24.39 4.81 -25.91
CA LEU A 160 -24.18 5.85 -26.92
C LEU A 160 -24.78 5.39 -28.26
N PRO A 161 -25.50 6.26 -28.98
CA PRO A 161 -26.06 5.91 -30.29
C PRO A 161 -24.95 5.58 -31.28
N LYS A 162 -25.16 4.57 -32.14
CA LYS A 162 -24.13 4.09 -33.08
C LYS A 162 -23.79 5.09 -34.19
N ASP A 163 -24.83 5.68 -34.77
CA ASP A 163 -24.74 6.48 -36.01
C ASP A 163 -25.14 7.95 -35.78
N ASP A 164 -24.96 8.48 -34.56
CA ASP A 164 -25.30 9.87 -34.25
C ASP A 164 -24.22 10.84 -34.75
N PRO A 165 -24.56 11.82 -35.60
CA PRO A 165 -23.61 12.78 -36.13
C PRO A 165 -22.94 13.65 -35.05
N HIS A 166 -23.54 13.83 -33.87
CA HIS A 166 -22.96 14.58 -32.76
C HIS A 166 -21.74 13.89 -32.13
N LEU A 167 -21.58 12.57 -32.34
CA LEU A 167 -20.34 11.87 -31.95
C LEU A 167 -19.16 12.16 -32.88
N GLY A 168 -19.43 12.61 -34.11
CA GLY A 168 -18.41 12.94 -35.11
C GLY A 168 -17.36 11.83 -35.27
N GLN A 169 -16.08 12.19 -35.17
CA GLN A 169 -14.96 11.24 -35.28
C GLN A 169 -14.93 10.15 -34.19
N PHE A 170 -15.64 10.35 -33.08
CA PHE A 170 -15.66 9.42 -31.94
C PHE A 170 -16.69 8.29 -32.13
N ALA A 171 -17.59 8.38 -33.10
CA ALA A 171 -18.61 7.36 -33.38
C ALA A 171 -17.99 5.97 -33.61
N ALA A 172 -16.85 5.89 -34.32
CA ALA A 172 -16.18 4.63 -34.61
C ALA A 172 -15.67 3.89 -33.35
N GLU A 173 -15.33 4.63 -32.29
CA GLU A 173 -14.84 4.05 -31.04
C GLU A 173 -15.95 3.88 -29.99
N PHE A 174 -16.86 4.85 -29.91
CA PHE A 174 -17.84 4.98 -28.81
C PHE A 174 -19.28 4.62 -29.20
N GLY A 175 -19.62 4.60 -30.49
CA GLY A 175 -20.96 4.28 -30.96
C GLY A 175 -21.41 2.88 -30.54
N GLY A 176 -22.58 2.78 -29.91
CA GLY A 176 -23.12 1.53 -29.35
C GLY A 176 -22.44 1.07 -28.05
N MET A 177 -21.59 1.89 -27.44
CA MET A 177 -20.90 1.55 -26.20
C MET A 177 -21.81 1.73 -24.99
N LEU A 178 -21.89 0.69 -24.15
CA LEU A 178 -22.55 0.76 -22.86
C LEU A 178 -21.65 1.44 -21.82
N GLY A 179 -22.21 2.39 -21.09
CA GLY A 179 -21.48 3.10 -20.04
C GLY A 179 -22.37 3.86 -19.08
N THR A 180 -21.75 4.73 -18.30
CA THR A 180 -22.45 5.66 -17.41
C THR A 180 -22.18 7.10 -17.85
N ILE A 181 -23.23 7.93 -17.88
CA ILE A 181 -23.15 9.38 -18.04
C ILE A 181 -23.42 10.06 -16.69
N GLU A 182 -22.60 11.04 -16.33
CA GLU A 182 -22.77 11.85 -15.12
C GLU A 182 -22.33 13.30 -15.38
N GLU A 183 -22.84 14.25 -14.60
CA GLU A 183 -22.33 15.63 -14.59
C GLU A 183 -20.87 15.60 -14.09
N ARG A 184 -19.97 16.24 -14.84
CA ARG A 184 -18.58 16.39 -14.46
C ARG A 184 -18.47 17.59 -13.52
N PRO A 185 -17.96 17.42 -12.28
CA PRO A 185 -17.77 18.57 -11.39
C PRO A 185 -16.72 19.53 -11.97
N THR A 186 -17.15 20.73 -12.33
CA THR A 186 -16.31 21.80 -12.87
C THR A 186 -16.73 23.16 -12.33
N ASP A 187 -15.87 24.15 -12.51
CA ASP A 187 -16.20 25.56 -12.33
C ASP A 187 -17.35 25.99 -13.23
N GLY A 188 -18.10 26.98 -12.75
CA GLY A 188 -19.09 27.71 -13.52
C GLY A 188 -18.47 28.88 -14.29
N LYS A 189 -19.27 29.57 -15.09
CA LYS A 189 -18.86 30.82 -15.77
C LYS A 189 -18.86 32.05 -14.85
N GLY A 190 -19.42 31.91 -13.64
CA GLY A 190 -19.55 32.95 -12.62
C GLY A 190 -19.68 32.33 -11.22
N GLU A 191 -19.70 33.17 -10.20
CA GLU A 191 -19.79 32.75 -8.80
C GLU A 191 -21.13 32.06 -8.51
N GLY A 192 -21.09 30.81 -8.03
CA GLY A 192 -22.29 30.02 -7.71
C GLY A 192 -22.90 29.27 -8.89
N ASP A 193 -22.32 29.38 -10.10
CA ASP A 193 -22.74 28.64 -11.29
C ASP A 193 -22.01 27.29 -11.45
N GLY A 194 -21.07 26.97 -10.54
CA GLY A 194 -20.32 25.73 -10.57
C GLY A 194 -21.13 24.52 -10.13
N PHE A 195 -20.51 23.35 -10.16
CA PHE A 195 -21.14 22.09 -9.75
C PHE A 195 -21.88 22.21 -8.41
N ALA A 196 -23.16 21.83 -8.38
CA ALA A 196 -24.04 21.95 -7.21
C ALA A 196 -24.11 23.35 -6.56
N GLY A 197 -23.84 24.41 -7.33
CA GLY A 197 -23.82 25.79 -6.84
C GLY A 197 -22.50 26.22 -6.22
N ALA A 198 -21.41 25.47 -6.48
CA ALA A 198 -20.08 25.83 -5.99
C ALA A 198 -19.62 27.17 -6.58
N ALA A 199 -18.93 27.96 -5.76
CA ALA A 199 -18.23 29.15 -6.23
C ALA A 199 -16.97 28.78 -7.03
N GLU A 200 -16.37 27.63 -6.70
CA GLU A 200 -15.13 27.14 -7.28
C GLU A 200 -14.98 25.64 -7.07
N VAL A 201 -14.40 24.92 -8.04
CA VAL A 201 -14.16 23.48 -8.08
C VAL A 201 -12.77 23.21 -8.65
N ILE A 202 -11.84 22.81 -7.79
CA ILE A 202 -10.45 22.54 -8.16
C ILE A 202 -10.11 21.05 -8.08
N ASP A 203 -8.95 20.68 -8.61
CA ASP A 203 -8.39 19.34 -8.41
C ASP A 203 -7.48 19.25 -7.18
N THR A 204 -6.98 18.04 -6.92
CA THR A 204 -6.22 17.75 -5.71
C THR A 204 -4.82 18.37 -5.73
N GLU A 205 -4.20 18.48 -6.91
CA GLU A 205 -2.87 19.10 -7.05
C GLU A 205 -2.96 20.58 -6.69
N GLU A 206 -3.90 21.30 -7.31
CA GLU A 206 -4.13 22.71 -7.01
C GLU A 206 -4.57 22.94 -5.55
N LEU A 207 -5.36 22.04 -4.97
CA LEU A 207 -5.73 22.15 -3.56
C LEU A 207 -4.50 22.01 -2.64
N LEU A 208 -3.61 21.06 -2.92
CA LEU A 208 -2.41 20.85 -2.13
C LEU A 208 -1.53 22.11 -2.18
N ASP A 209 -1.27 22.64 -3.37
CA ASP A 209 -0.51 23.88 -3.58
C ASP A 209 -1.13 25.02 -2.76
N ARG A 210 -2.44 25.27 -2.88
CA ARG A 210 -3.12 26.33 -2.12
C ARG A 210 -3.09 26.14 -0.61
N THR A 211 -3.13 24.89 -0.12
CA THR A 211 -3.00 24.63 1.32
C THR A 211 -1.59 24.85 1.85
N GLU A 212 -0.58 24.69 1.00
CA GLU A 212 0.83 24.97 1.30
C GLU A 212 1.13 26.46 1.16
N ASP A 213 0.55 27.18 0.19
CA ASP A 213 0.78 28.63 0.01
C ASP A 213 0.40 29.49 1.24
N GLY A 214 -0.56 29.05 2.05
CA GLY A 214 -1.03 29.83 3.20
C GLY A 214 -2.20 29.23 3.99
N PRO A 215 -2.65 29.93 5.06
CA PRO A 215 -3.70 29.48 5.97
C PRO A 215 -5.12 29.59 5.41
N GLU A 216 -5.27 30.23 4.26
CA GLU A 216 -6.57 30.62 3.74
C GLU A 216 -7.38 29.48 3.16
N ASP A 217 -6.76 28.38 2.75
CA ASP A 217 -7.42 27.24 2.12
C ASP A 217 -7.27 25.99 3.00
N ARG A 218 -8.39 25.44 3.46
CA ARG A 218 -8.38 24.26 4.32
C ARG A 218 -9.44 23.26 3.89
N VAL A 219 -9.06 21.99 3.87
CA VAL A 219 -10.01 20.90 3.65
C VAL A 219 -10.99 20.82 4.83
N ASP A 220 -12.26 20.58 4.53
CA ASP A 220 -13.19 20.09 5.54
C ASP A 220 -12.88 18.61 5.82
N ALA A 221 -12.00 18.38 6.79
CA ALA A 221 -11.57 17.04 7.17
C ALA A 221 -12.75 16.15 7.65
N ARG A 222 -13.83 16.74 8.17
CA ARG A 222 -15.00 15.97 8.62
C ARG A 222 -15.81 15.47 7.44
N ALA A 223 -16.02 16.32 6.43
CA ALA A 223 -16.64 15.91 5.18
C ALA A 223 -15.78 14.89 4.43
N PHE A 224 -14.45 15.08 4.43
CA PHE A 224 -13.52 14.11 3.86
C PHE A 224 -13.58 12.76 4.57
N LEU A 225 -13.55 12.73 5.91
CA LEU A 225 -13.71 11.48 6.65
C LEU A 225 -15.05 10.79 6.33
N THR A 226 -16.14 11.56 6.22
CA THR A 226 -17.46 11.03 5.87
C THR A 226 -17.42 10.32 4.51
N ALA A 227 -16.80 10.94 3.50
CA ALA A 227 -16.62 10.32 2.18
C ALA A 227 -15.74 9.06 2.25
N ARG A 228 -14.62 9.11 2.97
CA ARG A 228 -13.70 7.97 3.12
C ARG A 228 -14.35 6.79 3.86
N LEU A 229 -15.22 7.05 4.84
CA LEU A 229 -15.98 5.98 5.50
C LEU A 229 -16.95 5.28 4.55
N VAL A 230 -17.54 6.00 3.59
CA VAL A 230 -18.34 5.37 2.51
C VAL A 230 -17.46 4.51 1.62
N ASP A 231 -16.27 4.99 1.25
CA ASP A 231 -15.31 4.21 0.45
C ASP A 231 -14.94 2.89 1.15
N LEU A 232 -14.63 2.94 2.45
CA LEU A 232 -14.41 1.76 3.29
C LEU A 232 -15.67 0.88 3.32
N PHE A 233 -16.85 1.46 3.52
CA PHE A 233 -18.13 0.75 3.58
C PHE A 233 -18.44 -0.02 2.30
N VAL A 234 -18.09 0.49 1.12
CA VAL A 234 -18.32 -0.19 -0.16
C VAL A 234 -17.12 -1.00 -0.67
N GLY A 235 -16.01 -1.00 0.10
CA GLY A 235 -14.79 -1.75 -0.24
C GLY A 235 -13.95 -1.14 -1.36
N ASP A 236 -14.09 0.16 -1.60
CA ASP A 236 -13.41 0.91 -2.66
C ASP A 236 -12.02 1.38 -2.18
N TRP A 237 -11.00 0.59 -2.53
CA TRP A 237 -9.61 0.79 -2.07
C TRP A 237 -8.81 1.77 -2.94
N ASP A 238 -9.29 2.10 -4.14
CA ASP A 238 -8.52 2.74 -5.20
C ASP A 238 -8.62 4.28 -5.18
N ARG A 239 -8.58 4.89 -3.99
CA ARG A 239 -8.99 6.31 -3.82
C ARG A 239 -7.86 7.33 -4.03
N HIS A 240 -7.19 7.26 -5.17
CA HIS A 240 -6.05 8.13 -5.52
C HIS A 240 -6.45 9.58 -5.84
N GLN A 241 -5.46 10.47 -5.97
CA GLN A 241 -5.63 11.93 -6.05
C GLN A 241 -6.55 12.41 -7.19
N ASP A 242 -6.51 11.73 -8.35
CA ASP A 242 -7.37 12.07 -9.49
C ASP A 242 -8.83 11.71 -9.28
N GLN A 243 -9.17 10.90 -8.27
CA GLN A 243 -10.55 10.52 -7.98
C GLN A 243 -11.28 11.53 -7.10
N TRP A 244 -10.69 12.70 -6.89
CA TRP A 244 -11.29 13.79 -6.12
C TRP A 244 -11.38 15.07 -6.95
N ARG A 245 -12.45 15.80 -6.68
CA ARG A 245 -12.56 17.24 -6.93
C ARG A 245 -12.92 17.90 -5.62
N TRP A 246 -12.67 19.20 -5.52
CA TRP A 246 -12.84 19.93 -4.28
C TRP A 246 -13.65 21.18 -4.55
N ALA A 247 -14.81 21.29 -3.92
CA ALA A 247 -15.70 22.43 -4.10
C ALA A 247 -15.64 23.37 -2.90
N ARG A 248 -15.68 24.67 -3.20
CA ARG A 248 -15.83 25.73 -2.22
C ARG A 248 -17.16 26.44 -2.43
N PHE A 249 -17.81 26.78 -1.32
CA PHE A 249 -19.05 27.53 -1.30
C PHE A 249 -18.86 28.84 -0.53
N GLY A 250 -19.55 29.91 -0.96
CA GLY A 250 -19.51 31.22 -0.31
C GLY A 250 -18.15 31.93 -0.42
N ALA A 251 -17.92 32.97 0.39
CA ALA A 251 -16.71 33.80 0.38
C ALA A 251 -15.95 33.81 1.73
N ASP A 252 -16.35 32.95 2.67
CA ASP A 252 -15.80 32.92 4.02
C ASP A 252 -14.30 32.57 4.06
N ARG A 253 -13.61 33.09 5.07
CA ARG A 253 -12.18 32.82 5.35
C ARG A 253 -12.04 32.17 6.74
N PRO A 254 -11.23 31.10 6.89
CA PRO A 254 -10.56 30.36 5.82
C PRO A 254 -11.57 29.62 4.92
N ARG A 255 -11.25 29.54 3.63
CA ARG A 255 -12.02 28.82 2.62
C ARG A 255 -12.02 27.33 2.95
N ARG A 256 -13.21 26.75 3.06
CA ARG A 256 -13.41 25.33 3.33
C ARG A 256 -13.69 24.57 2.04
N TRP A 257 -12.84 23.60 1.75
CA TRP A 257 -12.94 22.74 0.57
C TRP A 257 -13.63 21.43 0.91
N LEU A 258 -14.77 21.18 0.26
CA LEU A 258 -15.56 19.97 0.39
C LEU A 258 -15.15 18.94 -0.67
N PRO A 259 -15.00 17.66 -0.30
CA PRO A 259 -14.63 16.61 -1.23
C PRO A 259 -15.80 16.24 -2.15
N ILE A 260 -15.46 15.97 -3.41
CA ILE A 260 -16.35 15.38 -4.40
C ILE A 260 -15.68 14.11 -4.90
N PRO A 261 -16.02 12.92 -4.35
CA PRO A 261 -15.49 11.68 -4.85
C PRO A 261 -16.02 11.43 -6.26
N ARG A 262 -15.11 11.00 -7.13
CA ARG A 262 -15.39 10.49 -8.47
C ARG A 262 -14.97 9.03 -8.53
N ASP A 263 -15.33 8.38 -9.63
CA ASP A 263 -14.80 7.07 -10.03
C ASP A 263 -15.03 5.96 -8.99
N ARG A 264 -16.10 5.18 -9.18
CA ARG A 264 -16.52 4.10 -8.26
C ARG A 264 -16.31 2.72 -8.87
N ASP A 265 -15.32 2.59 -9.75
CA ASP A 265 -15.07 1.37 -10.51
C ASP A 265 -14.59 0.19 -9.62
N GLN A 266 -14.05 0.46 -8.42
CA GLN A 266 -13.59 -0.56 -7.47
C GLN A 266 -14.57 -0.80 -6.29
N ALA A 267 -15.78 -0.25 -6.34
CA ALA A 267 -16.81 -0.57 -5.35
C ALA A 267 -17.31 -2.02 -5.51
N PHE A 268 -17.47 -2.72 -4.39
CA PHE A 268 -18.00 -4.09 -4.30
C PHE A 268 -17.17 -5.19 -4.99
N VAL A 269 -15.90 -4.95 -5.28
CA VAL A 269 -15.06 -5.89 -6.04
C VAL A 269 -14.97 -7.27 -5.40
N ARG A 270 -15.01 -8.30 -6.23
CA ARG A 270 -15.00 -9.71 -5.81
C ARG A 270 -13.82 -10.48 -6.39
N TYR A 271 -12.74 -10.55 -5.62
CA TYR A 271 -11.51 -11.26 -5.95
C TYR A 271 -11.52 -12.70 -5.37
N ASP A 272 -12.37 -13.55 -5.95
CA ASP A 272 -12.47 -14.98 -5.65
C ASP A 272 -11.69 -15.85 -6.67
N GLY A 273 -11.72 -17.18 -6.50
CA GLY A 273 -10.93 -18.12 -7.31
C GLY A 273 -9.51 -18.34 -6.79
N LEU A 274 -8.91 -19.47 -7.19
CA LEU A 274 -7.60 -19.88 -6.70
C LEU A 274 -6.50 -18.86 -7.05
N LEU A 275 -6.48 -18.35 -8.29
CA LEU A 275 -5.46 -17.42 -8.76
C LEU A 275 -5.43 -16.14 -7.93
N LEU A 276 -6.57 -15.49 -7.74
CA LEU A 276 -6.64 -14.26 -6.97
C LEU A 276 -6.46 -14.51 -5.49
N THR A 277 -6.93 -15.63 -4.94
CA THR A 277 -6.68 -15.99 -3.53
C THR A 277 -5.18 -16.04 -3.24
N VAL A 278 -4.39 -16.64 -4.13
CA VAL A 278 -2.92 -16.63 -4.04
C VAL A 278 -2.36 -15.23 -4.26
N ALA A 279 -2.81 -14.50 -5.29
CA ALA A 279 -2.30 -13.15 -5.57
C ALA A 279 -2.50 -12.19 -4.38
N ARG A 280 -3.66 -12.25 -3.72
CA ARG A 280 -4.05 -11.46 -2.53
C ARG A 280 -3.12 -11.65 -1.34
N SER A 281 -2.51 -12.83 -1.19
CA SER A 281 -1.54 -13.07 -0.10
C SER A 281 -0.27 -12.21 -0.26
N SER A 282 0.00 -11.78 -1.49
CA SER A 282 1.18 -10.99 -1.86
C SER A 282 0.86 -9.53 -2.19
N MET A 283 -0.38 -9.22 -2.55
CA MET A 283 -0.83 -7.89 -3.01
C MET A 283 -1.92 -7.34 -2.07
N PRO A 284 -1.55 -6.52 -1.06
CA PRO A 284 -2.50 -6.07 -0.03
C PRO A 284 -3.66 -5.24 -0.58
N GLN A 285 -3.48 -4.59 -1.73
CA GLN A 285 -4.50 -3.77 -2.38
C GLN A 285 -5.61 -4.61 -3.04
N LEU A 286 -5.40 -5.91 -3.27
CA LEU A 286 -6.44 -6.80 -3.79
C LEU A 286 -7.45 -7.16 -2.69
N VAL A 287 -8.21 -6.15 -2.28
CA VAL A 287 -9.23 -6.26 -1.24
C VAL A 287 -10.51 -6.83 -1.84
N ASN A 288 -11.06 -7.85 -1.18
CA ASN A 288 -12.35 -8.42 -1.54
C ASN A 288 -13.47 -7.80 -0.70
N PHE A 289 -14.56 -7.37 -1.34
CA PHE A 289 -15.77 -6.95 -0.66
C PHE A 289 -16.51 -8.16 -0.07
N GLY A 290 -16.88 -8.04 1.21
CA GLY A 290 -17.60 -9.07 1.95
C GLY A 290 -18.11 -8.50 3.28
N PRO A 291 -18.72 -9.33 4.14
CA PRO A 291 -19.24 -8.91 5.45
C PRO A 291 -18.17 -8.21 6.30
N ASP A 292 -16.96 -8.78 6.31
CA ASP A 292 -15.85 -8.27 7.10
C ASP A 292 -15.05 -7.19 6.37
N TYR A 293 -14.45 -6.30 7.15
CA TYR A 293 -13.44 -5.36 6.63
C TYR A 293 -12.05 -6.02 6.67
N PRO A 294 -11.37 -6.18 5.53
CA PRO A 294 -9.99 -6.67 5.51
C PRO A 294 -9.02 -5.65 6.15
N GLY A 295 -7.73 -6.00 6.17
CA GLY A 295 -6.71 -5.15 6.78
C GLY A 295 -6.71 -3.72 6.23
N MET A 296 -6.65 -2.72 7.12
CA MET A 296 -6.77 -1.30 6.78
C MET A 296 -5.77 -0.87 5.70
N LEU A 297 -4.55 -1.40 5.74
CA LEU A 297 -3.55 -1.11 4.72
C LEU A 297 -4.03 -1.40 3.29
N GLY A 298 -4.76 -2.50 3.09
CA GLY A 298 -5.32 -2.84 1.79
C GLY A 298 -6.42 -1.88 1.39
N LEU A 299 -7.39 -1.66 2.29
CA LEU A 299 -8.55 -0.79 2.06
C LEU A 299 -8.21 0.67 1.83
N THR A 300 -7.09 1.14 2.38
CA THR A 300 -6.64 2.52 2.22
C THR A 300 -5.49 2.64 1.22
N TRP A 301 -5.12 1.55 0.52
CA TRP A 301 -3.85 1.48 -0.21
C TRP A 301 -3.64 2.70 -1.09
N ASN A 302 -4.55 3.06 -2.00
CA ASN A 302 -4.35 4.21 -2.87
C ASN A 302 -4.85 5.55 -2.29
N GLY A 303 -5.66 5.52 -1.23
CA GLY A 303 -6.11 6.74 -0.53
C GLY A 303 -5.17 7.25 0.56
N ARG A 304 -4.21 6.42 1.00
CA ARG A 304 -3.38 6.65 2.18
C ARG A 304 -2.65 8.00 2.20
N ASP A 305 -2.24 8.51 1.04
CA ASP A 305 -1.45 9.75 0.97
C ASP A 305 -2.33 10.96 1.32
N LEU A 306 -3.56 11.02 0.79
CA LEU A 306 -4.54 12.05 1.17
C LEU A 306 -5.10 11.84 2.57
N ASP A 307 -5.30 10.59 2.98
CA ASP A 307 -5.76 10.26 4.34
C ASP A 307 -4.78 10.80 5.39
N ARG A 308 -3.47 10.60 5.16
CA ARG A 308 -2.40 11.12 6.01
C ARG A 308 -2.26 12.63 5.94
N ARG A 309 -2.62 13.26 4.81
CA ARG A 309 -2.57 14.71 4.67
C ARG A 309 -3.74 15.42 5.34
N PHE A 310 -4.96 14.89 5.24
CA PHE A 310 -6.17 15.63 5.62
C PHE A 310 -6.88 15.10 6.86
N LEU A 311 -6.76 13.81 7.20
CA LEU A 311 -7.52 13.24 8.32
C LEU A 311 -6.77 13.25 9.65
N VAL A 312 -5.44 13.41 9.60
CA VAL A 312 -4.59 13.42 10.79
C VAL A 312 -4.72 14.70 11.62
N GLY A 313 -5.53 15.68 11.20
CA GLY A 313 -5.93 16.79 12.06
C GLY A 313 -7.04 16.42 13.06
N LEU A 314 -7.77 15.33 12.82
CA LEU A 314 -8.94 14.97 13.61
C LEU A 314 -8.57 14.09 14.82
N GLU A 315 -9.07 14.46 15.99
CA GLU A 315 -8.93 13.68 17.23
C GLU A 315 -9.95 12.55 17.32
N ARG A 316 -9.65 11.51 18.11
CA ARG A 316 -10.49 10.31 18.28
C ARG A 316 -11.96 10.61 18.58
N PRO A 317 -12.33 11.55 19.48
CA PRO A 317 -13.74 11.85 19.75
C PRO A 317 -14.48 12.40 18.53
N VAL A 318 -13.79 13.15 17.66
CA VAL A 318 -14.37 13.67 16.41
C VAL A 318 -14.57 12.53 15.41
N TRP A 319 -13.61 11.62 15.31
CA TRP A 319 -13.73 10.40 14.51
C TRP A 319 -14.92 9.55 14.96
N ASP A 320 -15.00 9.21 16.24
CA ASP A 320 -16.08 8.40 16.82
C ASP A 320 -17.46 9.03 16.54
N SER A 321 -17.55 10.37 16.64
CA SER A 321 -18.78 11.11 16.32
C SER A 321 -19.17 11.03 14.84
N ILE A 322 -18.22 11.12 13.92
CA ILE A 322 -18.48 11.06 12.47
C ILE A 322 -18.87 9.64 12.07
N VAL A 323 -18.14 8.63 12.57
CA VAL A 323 -18.46 7.22 12.36
C VAL A 323 -19.86 6.89 12.84
N SER A 324 -20.22 7.35 14.04
CA SER A 324 -21.57 7.16 14.59
C SER A 324 -22.65 7.84 13.74
N SER A 325 -22.37 9.05 13.22
CA SER A 325 -23.30 9.75 12.32
C SER A 325 -23.48 9.02 10.99
N VAL A 326 -22.41 8.51 10.38
CA VAL A 326 -22.49 7.71 9.14
C VAL A 326 -23.28 6.43 9.40
N HIS A 327 -22.91 5.67 10.44
CA HIS A 327 -23.61 4.46 10.86
C HIS A 327 -25.12 4.68 10.99
N ALA A 328 -25.53 5.73 11.70
CA ALA A 328 -26.95 6.03 11.94
C ALA A 328 -27.74 6.42 10.67
N ARG A 329 -27.08 7.01 9.66
CA ARG A 329 -27.73 7.43 8.40
C ARG A 329 -27.88 6.26 7.42
N LEU A 330 -27.06 5.22 7.54
CA LEU A 330 -27.14 4.00 6.73
C LEU A 330 -28.25 3.06 7.22
N THR A 331 -29.48 3.57 7.34
CA THR A 331 -30.63 2.74 7.75
C THR A 331 -30.89 1.61 6.77
N ASP A 332 -31.61 0.57 7.20
CA ASP A 332 -32.08 -0.49 6.31
C ASP A 332 -32.78 0.07 5.07
N SER A 333 -33.67 1.07 5.25
CA SER A 333 -34.37 1.69 4.13
C SER A 333 -33.43 2.36 3.11
N VAL A 334 -32.33 2.96 3.56
CA VAL A 334 -31.32 3.57 2.70
C VAL A 334 -30.57 2.49 1.93
N ILE A 335 -30.16 1.41 2.60
CA ILE A 335 -29.44 0.30 1.98
C ILE A 335 -30.32 -0.41 0.93
N GLU A 336 -31.57 -0.71 1.28
CA GLU A 336 -32.51 -1.35 0.36
C GLU A 336 -32.83 -0.45 -0.83
N SER A 337 -33.01 0.85 -0.61
CA SER A 337 -33.25 1.82 -1.70
C SER A 337 -32.03 1.98 -2.61
N ALA A 338 -30.82 1.95 -2.04
CA ALA A 338 -29.57 2.00 -2.79
C ALA A 338 -29.42 0.78 -3.70
N VAL A 339 -29.68 -0.42 -3.17
CA VAL A 339 -29.62 -1.67 -3.93
C VAL A 339 -30.75 -1.75 -4.96
N ALA A 340 -31.92 -1.17 -4.68
CA ALA A 340 -33.04 -1.09 -5.62
C ALA A 340 -32.75 -0.21 -6.85
N ALA A 341 -31.68 0.60 -6.85
CA ALA A 341 -31.21 1.34 -8.02
C ALA A 341 -30.59 0.44 -9.10
N LEU A 342 -30.31 -0.83 -8.79
CA LEU A 342 -29.84 -1.81 -9.77
C LEU A 342 -30.93 -2.11 -10.83
N PRO A 343 -30.53 -2.38 -12.09
CA PRO A 343 -31.46 -2.87 -13.11
C PRO A 343 -32.25 -4.09 -12.63
N THR A 344 -33.52 -4.21 -13.02
CA THR A 344 -34.40 -5.32 -12.59
C THR A 344 -33.78 -6.69 -12.77
N ALA A 345 -33.10 -6.94 -13.89
CA ALA A 345 -32.43 -8.22 -14.16
C ALA A 345 -31.32 -8.56 -13.15
N TYR A 346 -30.70 -7.57 -12.50
CA TYR A 346 -29.68 -7.80 -11.47
C TYR A 346 -30.28 -7.97 -10.08
N ARG A 347 -31.51 -7.50 -9.86
CA ARG A 347 -32.13 -7.55 -8.53
C ARG A 347 -32.34 -8.99 -8.05
N GLU A 348 -32.73 -9.88 -8.95
CA GLU A 348 -32.89 -11.31 -8.64
C GLU A 348 -31.55 -12.02 -8.40
N LEU A 349 -30.46 -11.53 -9.00
CA LEU A 349 -29.15 -12.18 -8.98
C LEU A 349 -28.29 -11.77 -7.78
N ASP A 350 -28.33 -10.48 -7.37
CA ASP A 350 -27.37 -9.97 -6.39
C ASP A 350 -27.97 -9.11 -5.26
N SER A 351 -29.18 -8.57 -5.39
CA SER A 351 -29.68 -7.58 -4.41
C SER A 351 -29.75 -8.12 -2.98
N ALA A 352 -30.24 -9.34 -2.77
CA ALA A 352 -30.35 -9.91 -1.43
C ALA A 352 -28.96 -10.08 -0.77
N ARG A 353 -27.98 -10.55 -1.53
CA ARG A 353 -26.60 -10.71 -1.06
C ARG A 353 -25.97 -9.34 -0.77
N LEU A 354 -26.06 -8.40 -1.71
CA LEU A 354 -25.46 -7.07 -1.58
C LEU A 354 -26.07 -6.28 -0.41
N ALA A 355 -27.40 -6.28 -0.28
CA ALA A 355 -28.09 -5.62 0.83
C ALA A 355 -27.74 -6.27 2.18
N GLY A 356 -27.70 -7.60 2.26
CA GLY A 356 -27.27 -8.33 3.46
C GLY A 356 -25.85 -7.96 3.88
N THR A 357 -24.90 -8.03 2.95
CA THR A 357 -23.51 -7.66 3.20
C THR A 357 -23.37 -6.18 3.61
N LEU A 358 -24.11 -5.26 2.98
CA LEU A 358 -24.07 -3.84 3.37
C LEU A 358 -24.61 -3.61 4.79
N LYS A 359 -25.64 -4.35 5.22
CA LYS A 359 -26.15 -4.25 6.60
C LYS A 359 -25.12 -4.77 7.60
N GLU A 360 -24.51 -5.92 7.35
CA GLU A 360 -23.44 -6.47 8.20
C GLU A 360 -22.24 -5.51 8.29
N ARG A 361 -21.81 -4.96 7.16
CA ARG A 361 -20.73 -3.96 7.12
C ARG A 361 -21.07 -2.69 7.87
N ARG A 362 -22.34 -2.25 7.83
CA ARG A 362 -22.76 -1.07 8.60
C ARG A 362 -22.58 -1.38 10.08
N ASP A 363 -23.04 -2.54 10.54
CA ASP A 363 -22.98 -2.92 11.94
C ASP A 363 -21.52 -3.04 12.44
N GLU A 364 -20.58 -3.43 11.56
CA GLU A 364 -19.13 -3.47 11.82
C GLU A 364 -18.39 -2.12 11.61
N LEU A 365 -19.07 -1.11 11.05
CA LEU A 365 -18.46 0.18 10.70
C LEU A 365 -17.82 0.91 11.91
N PRO A 366 -18.38 0.89 13.14
CA PRO A 366 -17.75 1.48 14.32
C PRO A 366 -16.35 0.92 14.59
N GLU A 367 -16.21 -0.39 14.50
CA GLU A 367 -14.94 -1.07 14.73
C GLU A 367 -13.96 -0.84 13.57
N ALA A 368 -14.45 -0.85 12.32
CA ALA A 368 -13.65 -0.49 11.16
C ALA A 368 -13.14 0.96 11.24
N GLY A 369 -13.97 1.91 11.68
CA GLY A 369 -13.62 3.30 11.90
C GLY A 369 -12.53 3.48 12.97
N ARG A 370 -12.60 2.70 14.06
CA ARG A 370 -11.54 2.66 15.09
C ARG A 370 -10.21 2.17 14.52
N ARG A 371 -10.22 1.03 13.79
CA ARG A 371 -9.00 0.50 13.15
C ARG A 371 -8.40 1.49 12.14
N TYR A 372 -9.25 2.23 11.44
CA TYR A 372 -8.81 3.24 10.49
C TYR A 372 -8.16 4.44 11.19
N TYR A 373 -8.75 4.92 12.29
CA TYR A 373 -8.13 5.93 13.15
C TYR A 373 -6.75 5.48 13.64
N ASP A 374 -6.68 4.29 14.25
CA ASP A 374 -5.44 3.75 14.81
C ASP A 374 -4.35 3.58 13.73
N HIS A 375 -4.76 3.27 12.49
CA HIS A 375 -3.85 3.17 11.34
C HIS A 375 -3.18 4.50 10.98
N LEU A 376 -3.85 5.63 11.19
CA LEU A 376 -3.36 6.97 10.87
C LEU A 376 -2.76 7.71 12.07
N ALA A 377 -3.21 7.40 13.29
CA ALA A 377 -2.88 8.14 14.50
C ALA A 377 -1.48 7.85 15.06
N GLY A 378 -0.87 6.71 14.70
CA GLY A 378 0.45 6.30 15.21
C GLY A 378 1.61 7.17 14.74
N GLU A 379 1.66 7.51 13.45
CA GLU A 379 2.76 8.27 12.83
C GLU A 379 2.16 9.40 11.99
N VAL A 380 2.09 10.60 12.55
CA VAL A 380 1.33 11.74 12.00
C VAL A 380 2.25 12.74 11.29
N GLU A 381 1.75 13.31 10.19
CA GLU A 381 2.40 14.37 9.43
C GLU A 381 1.59 15.65 9.56
N VAL A 382 2.26 16.74 9.92
CA VAL A 382 1.66 18.06 10.06
C VAL A 382 2.47 19.00 9.18
N HIS A 383 1.79 19.69 8.30
CA HIS A 383 2.40 20.59 7.32
C HIS A 383 2.07 22.03 7.67
N ALA A 384 3.10 22.86 7.76
CA ALA A 384 3.00 24.30 7.79
C ALA A 384 2.72 24.85 6.38
N THR A 385 2.98 26.13 6.15
CA THR A 385 2.79 26.82 4.88
C THR A 385 4.12 27.34 4.34
N ASP A 386 4.12 27.90 3.12
CA ASP A 386 5.25 28.61 2.53
C ASP A 386 5.40 30.04 3.07
N ARG A 387 4.59 30.42 4.07
CA ARG A 387 4.76 31.66 4.85
C ARG A 387 5.48 31.37 6.16
N ASN A 388 5.97 32.42 6.80
CA ASN A 388 6.58 32.30 8.12
C ASN A 388 5.55 31.80 9.15
N ASP A 389 5.75 30.59 9.65
CA ASP A 389 4.90 29.89 10.59
C ASP A 389 5.53 29.74 11.98
N ASP A 390 4.69 29.87 13.00
CA ASP A 390 4.98 29.50 14.38
C ASP A 390 4.35 28.13 14.69
N ALA A 391 5.21 27.14 14.88
CA ALA A 391 4.83 25.81 15.34
C ALA A 391 5.11 25.65 16.84
N VAL A 392 4.06 25.57 17.66
CA VAL A 392 4.18 25.45 19.12
C VAL A 392 3.71 24.08 19.57
N ALA A 393 4.61 23.29 20.18
CA ALA A 393 4.28 22.02 20.83
C ALA A 393 4.35 22.16 22.36
N GLU A 394 3.20 22.13 23.00
CA GLU A 394 3.06 22.21 24.45
C GLU A 394 2.93 20.82 25.08
N ARG A 395 3.85 20.50 25.99
CA ARG A 395 3.86 19.25 26.76
C ARG A 395 2.96 19.40 27.97
N VAL A 396 2.05 18.44 28.15
CA VAL A 396 1.09 18.44 29.26
C VAL A 396 1.12 17.08 29.95
N ASP A 397 1.44 17.10 31.25
CA ASP A 397 1.44 15.95 32.17
C ASP A 397 2.25 14.73 31.69
N GLY A 398 3.28 14.94 30.86
CA GLY A 398 4.12 13.88 30.28
C GLY A 398 3.41 12.91 29.31
N ARG A 399 2.09 13.01 29.13
CA ARG A 399 1.27 12.16 28.25
C ARG A 399 0.88 12.86 26.96
N PHE A 400 0.52 14.13 27.04
CA PHE A 400 -0.08 14.85 25.92
C PHE A 400 0.90 15.82 25.28
N THR A 401 0.68 16.09 24.00
CA THR A 401 1.39 17.13 23.27
C THR A 401 0.38 17.88 22.42
N GLU A 402 0.11 19.12 22.79
CA GLU A 402 -0.74 20.01 21.99
C GLU A 402 0.14 20.74 20.97
N LEU A 403 -0.10 20.49 19.69
CA LEU A 403 0.59 21.18 18.60
C LEU A 403 -0.36 22.19 17.96
N SER A 404 0.12 23.42 17.80
CA SER A 404 -0.58 24.46 17.04
C SER A 404 0.34 25.07 15.99
N LEU A 405 -0.23 25.42 14.82
CA LEU A 405 0.44 26.19 13.77
C LEU A 405 -0.31 27.50 13.52
N ALA A 406 0.42 28.61 13.42
CA ALA A 406 -0.11 29.93 13.11
C ALA A 406 0.89 30.69 12.22
N VAL A 407 0.39 31.45 11.25
CA VAL A 407 1.24 32.36 10.48
C VAL A 407 1.69 33.53 11.37
N THR A 408 2.94 33.94 11.20
CA THR A 408 3.54 35.11 11.85
C THR A 408 3.54 36.31 10.92
N ASP A 409 3.37 37.50 11.49
CA ASP A 409 3.55 38.75 10.76
C ASP A 409 5.04 39.12 10.59
N GLU A 410 5.32 40.18 9.86
CA GLU A 410 6.70 40.69 9.65
C GLU A 410 7.39 41.10 10.96
N GLY A 411 6.61 41.40 12.02
CA GLY A 411 7.12 41.71 13.36
C GLY A 411 7.39 40.48 14.23
N GLY A 412 7.07 39.26 13.74
CA GLY A 412 7.23 38.00 14.45
C GLY A 412 6.11 37.71 15.46
N ALA A 413 4.97 38.42 15.40
CA ALA A 413 3.80 38.12 16.20
C ALA A 413 2.95 37.04 15.53
N SER A 414 2.60 35.99 16.28
CA SER A 414 1.76 34.89 15.78
C SER A 414 0.29 35.32 15.69
N GLY A 415 -0.36 35.00 14.59
CA GLY A 415 -1.81 35.14 14.43
C GLY A 415 -2.62 34.04 15.13
N GLU A 416 -3.91 33.96 14.78
CA GLU A 416 -4.79 32.86 15.21
C GLU A 416 -4.34 31.52 14.58
N PRO A 417 -4.25 30.42 15.35
CA PRO A 417 -3.85 29.13 14.81
C PRO A 417 -4.84 28.56 13.79
N TYR A 418 -4.35 28.22 12.60
CA TYR A 418 -5.14 27.52 11.57
C TYR A 418 -5.13 26.00 11.75
N TYR A 419 -4.22 25.49 12.56
CA TYR A 419 -4.14 24.09 12.97
C TYR A 419 -3.94 24.00 14.47
N ARG A 420 -4.68 23.10 15.12
CA ARG A 420 -4.47 22.72 16.51
C ARG A 420 -4.91 21.27 16.71
N ARG A 421 -4.06 20.45 17.31
CA ARG A 421 -4.39 19.07 17.71
C ARG A 421 -3.67 18.70 18.99
N ARG A 422 -4.39 18.06 19.92
CA ARG A 422 -3.80 17.40 21.08
C ARG A 422 -3.53 15.93 20.77
N PHE A 423 -2.27 15.54 20.86
CA PHE A 423 -1.81 14.16 20.68
C PHE A 423 -1.67 13.45 22.03
N ASP A 424 -2.12 12.20 22.10
CA ASP A 424 -1.89 11.30 23.24
C ASP A 424 -0.75 10.33 22.91
N ARG A 425 0.28 10.25 23.75
CA ARG A 425 1.40 9.31 23.54
C ARG A 425 0.98 7.83 23.55
N ARG A 426 -0.23 7.50 24.01
CA ARG A 426 -0.77 6.13 23.95
C ARG A 426 -1.26 5.74 22.56
N GLU A 427 -1.59 6.71 21.71
CA GLU A 427 -2.09 6.48 20.35
C GLU A 427 -1.11 6.98 19.27
N THR A 428 -0.25 7.96 19.59
CA THR A 428 0.70 8.57 18.66
C THR A 428 2.14 8.36 19.12
N ASP A 429 2.92 7.63 18.32
CA ASP A 429 4.35 7.38 18.52
C ASP A 429 5.20 8.59 18.10
N GLU A 430 4.85 9.21 16.96
CA GLU A 430 5.57 10.38 16.43
C GLU A 430 4.70 11.37 15.65
N VAL A 431 5.09 12.64 15.70
CA VAL A 431 4.58 13.74 14.88
C VAL A 431 5.75 14.31 14.07
N ARG A 432 5.59 14.34 12.75
CA ARG A 432 6.52 14.91 11.78
C ARG A 432 5.98 16.28 11.36
N VAL A 433 6.69 17.34 11.69
CA VAL A 433 6.34 18.72 11.35
C VAL A 433 7.18 19.13 10.15
N PHE A 434 6.52 19.33 9.00
CA PHE A 434 7.12 19.87 7.78
C PHE A 434 6.91 21.38 7.76
N LEU A 435 8.01 22.13 7.75
CA LEU A 435 8.01 23.60 7.84
C LEU A 435 7.86 24.27 6.47
N HIS A 436 8.38 23.65 5.39
CA HIS A 436 8.26 24.13 4.01
C HIS A 436 9.02 25.45 3.74
N GLY A 437 8.46 26.38 2.96
CA GLY A 437 9.19 27.52 2.40
C GLY A 437 9.44 28.70 3.34
N GLY A 438 8.67 28.82 4.42
CA GLY A 438 8.71 29.94 5.35
C GLY A 438 9.99 30.04 6.19
N ASN A 439 10.24 31.20 6.79
CA ASN A 439 11.24 31.31 7.87
C ASN A 439 10.56 30.97 9.19
N ASP A 440 10.55 29.69 9.54
CA ASP A 440 9.64 29.18 10.55
C ASP A 440 10.28 29.07 11.92
N ARG A 441 9.44 29.06 12.96
CA ARG A 441 9.86 28.88 14.34
C ARG A 441 9.12 27.73 14.98
N MET A 442 9.86 26.69 15.35
CA MET A 442 9.39 25.58 16.17
C MET A 442 9.75 25.79 17.64
N VAL A 443 8.75 25.89 18.50
CA VAL A 443 8.92 25.99 19.96
C VAL A 443 8.32 24.78 20.65
N VAL A 444 9.13 24.08 21.45
CA VAL A 444 8.67 23.05 22.37
C VAL A 444 8.78 23.56 23.79
N ARG A 445 7.68 23.51 24.55
CA ARG A 445 7.60 24.04 25.92
C ARG A 445 6.69 23.17 26.80
N GLY A 446 6.62 23.49 28.08
CA GLY A 446 5.76 22.81 29.05
C GLY A 446 6.51 21.83 29.96
N GLU A 447 5.83 21.42 31.02
CA GLU A 447 6.38 20.56 32.07
C GLU A 447 6.15 19.07 31.79
N GLY A 448 6.94 18.21 32.44
CA GLY A 448 6.86 16.75 32.34
C GLY A 448 8.02 16.12 31.56
N ASP A 449 8.34 14.86 31.88
CA ASP A 449 9.49 14.10 31.35
C ASP A 449 9.21 13.38 30.00
N GLY A 450 7.97 13.45 29.51
CA GLY A 450 7.43 12.65 28.41
C GLY A 450 6.87 13.43 27.20
N GLY A 451 5.83 12.88 26.58
CA GLY A 451 5.19 13.41 25.36
C GLY A 451 5.57 12.68 24.07
N VAL A 452 4.86 13.00 22.99
CA VAL A 452 5.01 12.38 21.66
C VAL A 452 6.35 12.78 21.03
N ARG A 453 7.02 11.88 20.30
CA ARG A 453 8.25 12.25 19.58
C ARG A 453 7.92 13.29 18.51
N VAL A 454 8.63 14.42 18.50
CA VAL A 454 8.49 15.46 17.47
C VAL A 454 9.71 15.42 16.55
N ARG A 455 9.48 15.33 15.24
CA ARG A 455 10.51 15.48 14.22
C ARG A 455 10.23 16.75 13.46
N VAL A 456 11.25 17.60 13.33
CA VAL A 456 11.18 18.85 12.59
C VAL A 456 11.90 18.65 11.27
N ILE A 457 11.17 18.85 10.17
CA ILE A 457 11.66 18.72 8.80
C ILE A 457 11.58 20.13 8.19
N PRO A 458 12.71 20.87 8.15
CA PRO A 458 12.77 22.18 7.53
C PRO A 458 12.62 22.06 6.01
N GLY A 459 12.21 23.15 5.37
CA GLY A 459 12.18 23.26 3.92
C GLY A 459 13.26 24.21 3.40
N ARG A 460 12.86 25.23 2.61
CA ARG A 460 13.81 26.13 1.92
C ARG A 460 14.14 27.40 2.70
N GLY A 461 13.29 27.77 3.65
CA GLY A 461 13.50 28.97 4.46
C GLY A 461 14.56 28.79 5.54
N THR A 462 14.69 29.80 6.40
CA THR A 462 15.63 29.78 7.54
C THR A 462 14.87 29.51 8.83
N ASP A 463 15.00 28.29 9.34
CA ASP A 463 14.18 27.82 10.45
C ASP A 463 14.89 27.91 11.80
N THR A 464 14.12 28.19 12.84
CA THR A 464 14.58 28.20 14.22
C THR A 464 13.86 27.17 15.07
N VAL A 465 14.60 26.42 15.87
CA VAL A 465 14.04 25.43 16.79
C VAL A 465 14.47 25.74 18.22
N ALA A 466 13.51 25.89 19.13
CA ALA A 466 13.75 26.12 20.55
C ALA A 466 13.04 25.06 21.39
N ASP A 467 13.71 24.53 22.40
CA ASP A 467 13.12 23.58 23.34
C ASP A 467 13.42 24.00 24.77
N SER A 468 12.38 24.38 25.49
CA SER A 468 12.41 24.74 26.91
C SER A 468 11.60 23.76 27.78
N SER A 469 11.18 22.62 27.22
CA SER A 469 10.35 21.65 27.92
C SER A 469 11.11 20.81 28.95
N GLY A 470 10.38 20.25 29.92
CA GLY A 470 10.93 19.37 30.97
C GLY A 470 11.46 18.01 30.47
N GLY A 471 10.90 17.48 29.37
CA GLY A 471 11.26 16.19 28.77
C GLY A 471 10.69 15.97 27.36
N GLY A 472 10.76 14.73 26.87
CA GLY A 472 10.30 14.36 25.53
C GLY A 472 11.38 14.43 24.44
N ALA A 473 11.13 13.75 23.31
CA ALA A 473 12.07 13.68 22.20
C ALA A 473 11.70 14.69 21.10
N ILE A 474 12.66 15.54 20.74
CA ILE A 474 12.62 16.39 19.55
C ILE A 474 13.87 16.13 18.70
N ASN A 475 13.74 16.10 17.38
CA ASN A 475 14.87 15.97 16.45
C ASN A 475 14.71 16.91 15.26
N LEU A 476 15.77 17.65 14.93
CA LEU A 476 15.83 18.49 13.72
C LEU A 476 16.53 17.74 12.58
N TYR A 477 15.92 17.71 11.40
CA TYR A 477 16.41 17.01 10.20
C TYR A 477 16.77 17.98 9.06
N SER A 478 17.70 18.88 9.35
CA SER A 478 18.15 19.93 8.42
C SER A 478 19.46 19.55 7.72
N THR A 479 19.53 19.71 6.39
CA THR A 479 20.82 19.70 5.65
C THR A 479 21.50 21.06 5.61
N GLU A 480 20.76 22.14 5.83
CA GLU A 480 21.23 23.52 5.64
C GLU A 480 21.80 24.11 6.92
N GLU A 481 22.96 24.76 6.84
CA GLU A 481 23.59 25.39 8.03
C GLU A 481 22.82 26.60 8.55
N GLN A 482 21.93 27.18 7.72
CA GLN A 482 21.13 28.34 8.10
C GLN A 482 20.11 28.04 9.20
N ASP A 483 19.65 26.79 9.33
CA ASP A 483 18.72 26.40 10.39
C ASP A 483 19.41 26.30 11.74
N ARG A 484 18.81 26.97 12.74
CA ARG A 484 19.42 27.18 14.06
C ARG A 484 18.61 26.53 15.17
N VAL A 485 19.33 25.89 16.08
CA VAL A 485 18.78 25.53 17.40
C VAL A 485 19.08 26.69 18.36
N LEU A 486 18.05 27.30 18.92
CA LEU A 486 18.19 28.38 19.90
C LEU A 486 18.62 27.84 21.28
N PRO A 487 19.23 28.66 22.14
CA PRO A 487 19.64 28.24 23.48
C PRO A 487 18.48 27.66 24.30
N GLY A 488 18.74 26.57 25.01
CA GLY A 488 17.73 25.82 25.76
C GLY A 488 18.17 24.37 25.97
N ARG A 489 17.22 23.45 26.00
CA ARG A 489 17.50 22.01 26.00
C ARG A 489 18.12 21.60 24.67
N SER A 490 19.05 20.64 24.72
CA SER A 490 19.71 20.12 23.52
C SER A 490 18.71 19.46 22.56
N VAL A 491 18.72 19.89 21.30
CA VAL A 491 17.98 19.28 20.19
C VAL A 491 18.97 18.58 19.26
N PRO A 492 18.95 17.24 19.15
CA PRO A 492 19.81 16.54 18.21
C PRO A 492 19.48 16.92 16.77
N VAL A 493 20.52 17.33 16.02
CA VAL A 493 20.42 17.73 14.61
C VAL A 493 21.02 16.65 13.70
N SER A 494 20.25 16.20 12.71
CA SER A 494 20.71 15.30 11.65
C SER A 494 21.03 16.07 10.38
N ARG A 495 22.33 16.38 10.17
CA ARG A 495 22.84 17.08 8.97
C ARG A 495 23.02 16.19 7.73
N LYS A 496 22.64 14.91 7.80
CA LYS A 496 22.86 13.96 6.71
C LYS A 496 21.71 14.05 5.70
N PRO A 497 21.99 14.21 4.39
CA PRO A 497 20.95 14.16 3.38
C PRO A 497 20.27 12.79 3.38
N TYR A 498 18.97 12.78 3.12
CA TYR A 498 18.22 11.54 2.95
C TYR A 498 18.06 11.27 1.46
N GLU A 499 18.89 10.37 0.94
CA GLU A 499 18.84 9.90 -0.44
C GLU A 499 18.35 8.45 -0.44
N PRO A 500 17.03 8.21 -0.53
CA PRO A 500 16.53 6.85 -0.67
C PRO A 500 16.99 6.27 -2.01
N ALA A 501 17.30 4.98 -2.03
CA ALA A 501 17.76 4.30 -3.25
C ALA A 501 16.64 4.14 -4.30
N ASP A 502 15.39 4.28 -3.86
CA ASP A 502 14.16 4.23 -4.65
C ASP A 502 13.21 5.30 -4.07
N THR A 503 12.60 6.12 -4.93
CA THR A 503 11.70 7.19 -4.51
C THR A 503 10.39 6.67 -3.90
N ALA A 504 10.07 5.38 -4.10
CA ALA A 504 8.87 4.73 -3.59
C ALA A 504 9.03 4.07 -2.20
N VAL A 505 10.12 4.35 -1.46
CA VAL A 505 10.33 3.75 -0.13
C VAL A 505 9.30 4.30 0.85
N ARG A 506 8.34 3.44 1.22
CA ARG A 506 7.42 3.71 2.31
C ARG A 506 8.18 3.91 3.61
N ASP A 507 7.83 4.96 4.36
CA ASP A 507 8.51 5.34 5.59
C ASP A 507 7.58 5.32 6.82
N TRP A 508 6.43 4.66 6.73
CA TRP A 508 5.45 4.61 7.82
C TRP A 508 4.67 3.29 7.89
N GLY A 509 4.19 2.95 9.08
CA GLY A 509 3.34 1.79 9.33
C GLY A 509 4.04 0.44 9.13
N GLY A 510 3.25 -0.62 8.92
CA GLY A 510 3.75 -1.98 8.74
C GLY A 510 2.97 -2.78 7.72
N ARG A 511 3.57 -3.84 7.18
CA ARG A 511 2.98 -4.74 6.19
C ARG A 511 3.28 -6.19 6.53
N TRP A 512 2.21 -6.99 6.55
CA TRP A 512 2.29 -8.44 6.54
C TRP A 512 2.27 -8.96 5.10
N LEU A 513 3.02 -10.03 4.84
CA LEU A 513 3.07 -10.72 3.56
C LEU A 513 3.19 -12.22 3.81
N SER A 514 2.29 -13.00 3.22
CA SER A 514 2.41 -14.45 3.22
C SER A 514 3.08 -14.91 1.94
N GLN A 515 3.95 -15.91 2.05
CA GLN A 515 4.75 -16.42 0.95
C GLN A 515 4.59 -17.93 0.88
N LEU A 516 4.29 -18.45 -0.30
CA LEU A 516 4.44 -19.87 -0.57
C LEU A 516 5.89 -20.15 -0.95
N TRP A 517 6.39 -21.32 -0.57
CA TRP A 517 7.77 -21.73 -0.82
C TRP A 517 7.76 -23.16 -1.33
N PHE A 518 7.95 -23.31 -2.64
CA PHE A 518 7.98 -24.61 -3.31
C PHE A 518 9.32 -24.82 -3.98
N ASP A 519 9.77 -26.06 -3.98
CA ASP A 519 10.93 -26.51 -4.74
C ASP A 519 10.72 -27.95 -5.19
N ALA A 520 11.49 -28.41 -6.18
CA ALA A 520 11.47 -29.80 -6.59
C ALA A 520 12.83 -30.24 -7.11
N GLY A 521 13.32 -31.38 -6.61
CA GLY A 521 14.61 -31.94 -6.97
C GLY A 521 14.65 -33.45 -6.74
N PRO A 522 15.64 -34.15 -7.30
CA PRO A 522 15.78 -35.59 -7.12
C PRO A 522 15.92 -35.99 -5.63
N ASP A 523 16.61 -35.17 -4.83
CA ASP A 523 16.99 -35.51 -3.47
C ASP A 523 15.93 -35.02 -2.46
N VAL A 524 15.50 -33.77 -2.62
CA VAL A 524 14.43 -33.17 -1.80
C VAL A 524 13.04 -33.71 -2.14
N GLY A 525 12.87 -34.31 -3.33
CA GLY A 525 11.56 -34.68 -3.87
C GLY A 525 10.70 -33.43 -4.12
N LEU A 526 9.42 -33.48 -3.74
CA LEU A 526 8.59 -32.29 -3.70
C LEU A 526 8.84 -31.56 -2.37
N PHE A 527 9.29 -30.32 -2.43
CA PHE A 527 9.39 -29.45 -1.28
C PHE A 527 8.20 -28.48 -1.26
N ALA A 528 7.46 -28.47 -0.17
CA ALA A 528 6.34 -27.55 0.03
C ALA A 528 6.42 -26.89 1.39
N GLY A 529 6.33 -25.57 1.38
CA GLY A 529 6.43 -24.74 2.57
C GLY A 529 5.64 -23.45 2.46
N THR A 530 5.52 -22.78 3.60
CA THR A 530 4.86 -21.50 3.74
C THR A 530 5.70 -20.58 4.61
N GLY A 531 5.41 -19.29 4.51
CA GLY A 531 6.12 -18.27 5.25
C GLY A 531 5.28 -17.04 5.48
N VAL A 532 5.63 -16.32 6.54
CA VAL A 532 5.07 -15.02 6.85
C VAL A 532 6.22 -14.04 7.04
N SER A 533 6.03 -12.82 6.55
CA SER A 533 6.95 -11.72 6.84
C SER A 533 6.20 -10.47 7.27
N TYR A 534 6.74 -9.81 8.30
CA TYR A 534 6.31 -8.52 8.77
C TYR A 534 7.40 -7.50 8.50
N THR A 535 7.10 -6.49 7.68
CA THR A 535 7.98 -5.34 7.42
C THR A 535 7.41 -4.13 8.13
N ARG A 536 8.15 -3.56 9.08
CA ARG A 536 7.87 -2.27 9.71
C ARG A 536 8.68 -1.19 8.98
N TYR A 537 8.00 -0.17 8.50
CA TYR A 537 8.61 1.02 7.91
C TYR A 537 8.82 2.08 8.99
N GLY A 538 9.54 3.16 8.65
CA GLY A 538 9.77 4.25 9.59
C GLY A 538 10.54 5.40 8.95
N PHE A 539 10.39 6.59 9.52
CA PHE A 539 10.97 7.82 9.01
C PHE A 539 12.46 7.69 8.67
N ARG A 540 12.81 7.96 7.40
CA ARG A 540 14.17 7.90 6.87
C ARG A 540 14.91 6.55 7.08
N HIS A 541 14.18 5.45 7.22
CA HIS A 541 14.77 4.11 7.15
C HIS A 541 14.76 3.62 5.70
N ASN A 542 15.91 3.18 5.18
CA ASN A 542 16.02 2.69 3.82
C ASN A 542 16.55 1.24 3.82
N PRO A 543 15.80 0.25 3.32
CA PRO A 543 14.47 0.33 2.70
C PRO A 543 13.28 0.16 3.68
N PHE A 544 13.53 -0.17 4.94
CA PHE A 544 12.50 -0.32 5.99
C PHE A 544 13.16 -0.24 7.38
N ALA A 545 12.40 0.00 8.44
CA ALA A 545 12.95 0.06 9.80
C ALA A 545 13.30 -1.33 10.35
N ALA A 546 12.40 -2.29 10.18
CA ALA A 546 12.63 -3.68 10.56
C ALA A 546 11.90 -4.65 9.61
N ARG A 547 12.45 -5.85 9.42
CA ARG A 547 11.77 -6.96 8.75
C ARG A 547 12.02 -8.25 9.50
N TYR A 548 10.93 -8.96 9.76
CA TYR A 548 10.90 -10.29 10.33
C TYR A 548 10.34 -11.24 9.28
N ARG A 549 10.98 -12.38 9.07
CA ARG A 549 10.53 -13.43 8.18
C ARG A 549 10.64 -14.76 8.90
N LEU A 550 9.55 -15.52 8.90
CA LEU A 550 9.50 -16.90 9.37
C LEU A 550 9.03 -17.78 8.21
N ARG A 551 9.74 -18.87 7.92
CA ARG A 551 9.37 -19.85 6.91
C ARG A 551 9.53 -21.25 7.48
N ALA A 552 8.68 -22.16 7.02
CA ALA A 552 8.79 -23.59 7.30
C ALA A 552 8.31 -24.38 6.07
N GLY A 553 8.93 -25.52 5.81
CA GLY A 553 8.50 -26.43 4.75
C GLY A 553 9.02 -27.84 4.96
N TYR A 554 8.48 -28.77 4.17
CA TYR A 554 8.75 -30.19 4.24
C TYR A 554 9.16 -30.73 2.87
N ALA A 555 10.19 -31.57 2.85
CA ALA A 555 10.71 -32.26 1.67
C ALA A 555 10.22 -33.72 1.68
N THR A 556 9.51 -34.14 0.64
CA THR A 556 8.97 -35.52 0.58
C THR A 556 10.04 -36.57 0.30
N GLY A 557 11.08 -36.24 -0.46
CA GLY A 557 12.18 -37.17 -0.76
C GLY A 557 13.04 -37.42 0.48
N ALA A 558 13.40 -36.34 1.17
CA ALA A 558 14.21 -36.39 2.37
C ALA A 558 13.44 -36.81 3.64
N SER A 559 12.11 -36.82 3.61
CA SER A 559 11.23 -37.10 4.78
C SER A 559 11.52 -36.22 6.00
N THR A 560 11.90 -34.97 5.76
CA THR A 560 12.29 -34.02 6.79
C THR A 560 11.99 -32.59 6.36
N GLY A 561 12.20 -31.63 7.27
CA GLY A 561 11.79 -30.25 7.08
C GLY A 561 12.91 -29.23 7.20
N ARG A 562 12.55 -28.00 6.87
CA ARG A 562 13.38 -26.82 7.10
C ARG A 562 12.54 -25.68 7.62
N ALA A 563 13.04 -25.01 8.65
CA ALA A 563 12.50 -23.77 9.18
C ALA A 563 13.59 -22.69 9.24
N ASP A 564 13.25 -21.47 8.82
CA ASP A 564 14.13 -20.32 8.97
C ASP A 564 13.40 -19.10 9.54
N PHE A 565 14.11 -18.41 10.42
CA PHE A 565 13.74 -17.10 10.94
C PHE A 565 14.84 -16.10 10.61
N THR A 566 14.48 -15.00 9.96
CA THR A 566 15.37 -13.88 9.69
C THR A 566 14.78 -12.59 10.26
N ALA A 567 15.58 -11.86 11.03
CA ALA A 567 15.26 -10.50 11.46
C ALA A 567 16.33 -9.52 10.96
N ILE A 568 15.90 -8.36 10.45
CA ILE A 568 16.79 -7.30 9.98
C ILE A 568 16.27 -5.96 10.52
N TRP A 569 17.17 -5.13 11.03
CA TRP A 569 16.86 -3.77 11.49
C TRP A 569 17.80 -2.77 10.84
N HIS A 570 17.25 -1.76 10.17
CA HIS A 570 18.03 -0.64 9.66
C HIS A 570 17.97 0.54 10.62
N ARG A 571 19.07 1.29 10.70
CA ARG A 571 19.09 2.56 11.44
C ARG A 571 18.56 3.71 10.57
N ALA A 572 17.83 4.64 11.18
CA ALA A 572 17.36 5.84 10.48
C ALA A 572 18.54 6.65 9.91
N ASN A 573 18.38 7.17 8.70
CA ASN A 573 19.37 7.97 7.97
C ASN A 573 20.77 7.31 7.90
N SER A 574 20.80 5.98 7.73
CA SER A 574 22.01 5.18 7.70
C SER A 574 21.81 3.89 6.90
N ARG A 575 22.87 3.42 6.24
CA ARG A 575 22.93 2.08 5.61
C ARG A 575 23.35 0.98 6.57
N VAL A 576 23.71 1.31 7.81
CA VAL A 576 24.07 0.31 8.82
C VAL A 576 22.82 -0.49 9.20
N ALA A 577 22.95 -1.81 9.14
CA ALA A 577 21.89 -2.74 9.51
C ALA A 577 22.42 -3.81 10.47
N ARG A 578 21.54 -4.31 11.34
CA ARG A 578 21.79 -5.50 12.15
C ARG A 578 20.84 -6.58 11.73
N GLY A 579 21.23 -7.83 11.89
CA GLY A 579 20.29 -8.91 11.68
C GLY A 579 20.62 -10.17 12.46
N LEU A 580 19.71 -11.12 12.33
CA LEU A 580 19.74 -12.41 12.96
C LEU A 580 19.21 -13.44 11.97
N LEU A 581 19.94 -14.53 11.81
CA LEU A 581 19.45 -15.75 11.17
C LEU A 581 19.37 -16.84 12.24
N ALA A 582 18.21 -17.48 12.37
CA ALA A 582 18.05 -18.76 13.04
C ALA A 582 17.50 -19.76 12.02
N ARG A 583 18.08 -20.95 11.94
CA ARG A 583 17.67 -22.00 10.99
C ARG A 583 17.71 -23.36 11.67
N ALA A 584 16.72 -24.18 11.37
CA ALA A 584 16.71 -25.61 11.58
C ALA A 584 16.48 -26.28 10.22
N SER A 585 17.33 -27.22 9.81
CA SER A 585 17.23 -27.86 8.49
C SER A 585 17.62 -29.31 8.59
N GLY A 586 16.81 -30.21 8.03
CA GLY A 586 17.20 -31.58 7.77
C GLY A 586 17.61 -31.85 6.32
N ILE A 587 17.67 -30.80 5.51
CA ILE A 587 17.86 -30.91 4.06
C ILE A 587 19.11 -30.17 3.55
N ASP A 588 19.97 -29.68 4.45
CA ASP A 588 21.19 -28.96 4.05
C ASP A 588 22.30 -29.93 3.58
N VAL A 589 22.34 -31.17 4.11
CA VAL A 589 23.17 -32.28 3.63
C VAL A 589 22.31 -33.54 3.54
N LEU A 590 21.97 -33.95 2.30
CA LEU A 590 21.15 -35.13 2.06
C LEU A 590 21.95 -36.39 1.73
N ARG A 591 23.20 -36.24 1.28
CA ARG A 591 24.06 -37.35 0.88
C ARG A 591 25.53 -37.09 1.20
N PHE A 592 26.27 -38.17 1.45
CA PHE A 592 27.72 -38.15 1.64
C PHE A 592 28.35 -39.37 0.98
N ASN A 593 29.10 -39.15 -0.11
CA ASN A 593 29.78 -40.19 -0.89
C ASN A 593 31.27 -40.34 -0.50
N GLY A 594 31.74 -39.61 0.51
CA GLY A 594 33.15 -39.49 0.85
C GLY A 594 33.80 -38.19 0.32
N PHE A 595 35.09 -38.01 0.63
CA PHE A 595 35.84 -36.82 0.26
C PHE A 595 36.56 -36.94 -1.09
N GLY A 596 36.07 -36.23 -2.10
CA GLY A 596 36.73 -36.09 -3.39
C GLY A 596 35.85 -36.54 -4.55
N ASN A 597 36.10 -35.96 -5.73
CA ASN A 597 35.26 -36.16 -6.91
C ASN A 597 35.52 -37.48 -7.64
N GLU A 598 36.62 -38.17 -7.33
CA GLU A 598 37.04 -39.41 -7.98
C GLU A 598 36.66 -40.66 -7.17
N ILE A 599 35.82 -40.52 -6.15
CA ILE A 599 35.37 -41.66 -5.35
C ILE A 599 34.27 -42.39 -6.13
N PRO A 600 34.46 -43.68 -6.48
CA PRO A 600 33.38 -44.48 -7.05
C PRO A 600 32.27 -44.67 -6.01
N ALA A 601 31.03 -44.47 -6.43
CA ALA A 601 29.82 -44.73 -5.64
C ALA A 601 29.04 -45.92 -6.26
N PRO A 602 29.49 -47.17 -6.05
CA PRO A 602 28.94 -48.34 -6.73
C PRO A 602 27.60 -48.84 -6.15
N GLU A 603 27.24 -48.40 -4.94
CA GLU A 603 26.00 -48.80 -4.25
C GLU A 603 24.82 -47.90 -4.66
N ASP A 604 23.60 -48.31 -4.28
CA ASP A 604 22.39 -47.52 -4.52
C ASP A 604 22.39 -46.19 -3.75
N GLU A 605 21.70 -45.17 -4.28
CA GLU A 605 21.68 -43.80 -3.72
C GLU A 605 21.23 -43.73 -2.25
N GLU A 606 20.40 -44.67 -1.79
CA GLU A 606 19.92 -44.74 -0.41
C GLU A 606 21.06 -45.06 0.58
N PHE A 607 22.06 -45.85 0.15
CA PHE A 607 23.22 -46.19 0.98
C PHE A 607 24.05 -44.96 1.36
N TYR A 608 24.08 -43.93 0.50
CA TYR A 608 24.84 -42.70 0.72
C TYR A 608 24.02 -41.58 1.38
N ARG A 609 22.75 -41.84 1.71
CA ARG A 609 21.87 -40.84 2.30
C ARG A 609 22.28 -40.48 3.71
N VAL A 610 22.22 -39.19 4.05
CA VAL A 610 22.50 -38.69 5.40
C VAL A 610 21.22 -38.17 6.01
N ASN A 611 20.86 -38.69 7.19
CA ASN A 611 19.82 -38.11 8.02
C ASN A 611 20.49 -37.23 9.06
N GLN A 612 20.25 -35.92 8.97
CA GLN A 612 20.89 -34.96 9.85
C GLN A 612 19.90 -33.85 10.23
N LEU A 613 20.05 -33.31 11.44
CA LEU A 613 19.46 -32.04 11.84
C LEU A 613 20.56 -31.00 12.00
N ASP A 614 20.52 -29.95 11.18
CA ASP A 614 21.38 -28.78 11.29
C ASP A 614 20.64 -27.61 11.92
N LEU A 615 21.20 -27.07 12.99
CA LEU A 615 20.78 -25.83 13.62
C LEU A 615 21.85 -24.75 13.41
N THR A 616 21.42 -23.54 13.05
CA THR A 616 22.30 -22.38 12.86
C THR A 616 21.75 -21.16 13.55
N LEU A 617 22.58 -20.44 14.30
CA LEU A 617 22.30 -19.13 14.87
C LEU A 617 23.41 -18.15 14.50
N ALA A 618 23.05 -17.08 13.78
CA ALA A 618 24.01 -16.11 13.25
C ALA A 618 23.49 -14.67 13.39
N PRO A 619 23.77 -13.97 14.50
CA PRO A 619 23.61 -12.52 14.55
C PRO A 619 24.71 -11.84 13.75
N TRP A 620 24.39 -10.72 13.09
CA TRP A 620 25.35 -10.01 12.25
C TRP A 620 25.14 -8.49 12.25
N LEU A 621 26.20 -7.77 11.92
CA LEU A 621 26.23 -6.34 11.66
C LEU A 621 26.66 -6.12 10.20
N SER A 622 25.91 -5.31 9.46
CA SER A 622 26.20 -4.91 8.09
C SER A 622 26.64 -3.45 8.09
N LEU A 623 27.84 -3.21 7.57
CA LEU A 623 28.51 -1.92 7.51
C LEU A 623 28.71 -1.52 6.04
N PRO A 624 28.30 -0.31 5.63
CA PRO A 624 28.60 0.18 4.30
C PRO A 624 30.09 0.51 4.18
N VAL A 625 30.77 -0.08 3.19
CA VAL A 625 32.20 0.20 2.87
C VAL A 625 32.33 1.13 1.66
N GLY A 626 31.22 1.41 0.98
CA GLY A 626 31.14 2.35 -0.13
C GLY A 626 29.71 2.40 -0.67
N ARG A 627 29.47 3.11 -1.78
CA ARG A 627 28.11 3.29 -2.33
C ARG A 627 27.43 1.98 -2.75
N ARG A 628 28.20 0.97 -3.18
CA ARG A 628 27.71 -0.32 -3.68
C ARG A 628 28.25 -1.53 -2.90
N MET A 629 28.93 -1.28 -1.79
CA MET A 629 29.62 -2.32 -1.01
C MET A 629 29.12 -2.35 0.43
N ASP A 630 28.78 -3.54 0.90
CA ASP A 630 28.40 -3.80 2.29
C ASP A 630 29.24 -4.96 2.84
N LEU A 631 29.82 -4.75 4.02
CA LEU A 631 30.54 -5.77 4.79
C LEU A 631 29.62 -6.25 5.92
N ARG A 632 29.26 -7.52 5.90
CA ARG A 632 28.57 -8.19 7.00
C ARG A 632 29.58 -8.95 7.85
N VAL A 633 29.51 -8.78 9.17
CA VAL A 633 30.35 -9.52 10.13
C VAL A 633 29.51 -10.00 11.30
N GLY A 634 29.83 -11.17 11.86
CA GLY A 634 29.13 -11.66 13.03
C GLY A 634 29.64 -13.01 13.53
N PRO A 635 29.31 -13.38 14.79
CA PRO A 635 29.53 -14.74 15.26
C PRO A 635 28.55 -15.72 14.59
N LEU A 636 28.91 -16.99 14.59
CA LEU A 636 28.16 -18.08 14.00
C LEU A 636 28.19 -19.27 14.96
N LEU A 637 27.04 -19.74 15.39
CA LEU A 637 26.89 -20.98 16.13
C LEU A 637 26.20 -22.00 15.24
N ARG A 638 26.81 -23.18 15.09
CA ARG A 638 26.23 -24.32 14.39
C ARG A 638 26.17 -25.52 15.33
N TYR A 639 25.11 -26.29 15.19
CA TYR A 639 24.94 -27.57 15.86
C TYR A 639 24.39 -28.53 14.81
N SER A 640 24.99 -29.70 14.71
CA SER A 640 24.49 -30.78 13.85
C SER A 640 24.32 -32.04 14.67
N ASP A 641 23.27 -32.80 14.38
CA ASP A 641 23.08 -34.15 14.88
C ASP A 641 22.87 -35.09 13.70
N THR A 642 23.73 -36.10 13.58
CA THR A 642 23.72 -37.04 12.46
C THR A 642 23.29 -38.40 12.98
N ASP A 643 22.23 -38.94 12.39
CA ASP A 643 21.68 -40.23 12.75
C ASP A 643 22.47 -41.37 12.07
N PHE A 644 22.66 -42.46 12.82
CA PHE A 644 23.40 -43.65 12.42
C PHE A 644 22.60 -44.94 12.51
N ASP A 645 21.29 -44.87 12.76
CA ASP A 645 20.46 -46.05 13.04
C ASP A 645 20.29 -46.99 11.83
N ASP A 646 20.69 -46.56 10.62
CA ASP A 646 20.65 -47.34 9.38
C ASP A 646 22.05 -47.80 8.91
N ASP A 647 22.13 -48.92 8.18
CA ASP A 647 23.33 -49.47 7.50
C ASP A 647 23.80 -48.59 6.31
N ARG A 648 24.10 -47.33 6.57
CA ARG A 648 24.50 -46.32 5.57
C ARG A 648 26.00 -46.10 5.56
N PHE A 649 26.52 -45.54 4.46
CA PHE A 649 27.92 -45.20 4.31
C PHE A 649 28.45 -44.32 5.46
N ILE A 650 27.64 -43.37 5.94
CA ILE A 650 28.00 -42.46 7.03
C ILE A 650 28.15 -43.18 8.39
N SER A 651 27.54 -44.36 8.55
CA SER A 651 27.57 -45.17 9.77
C SER A 651 28.78 -46.11 9.85
N LEU A 652 29.53 -46.28 8.75
CA LEU A 652 30.69 -47.17 8.69
C LEU A 652 31.90 -46.61 9.44
N GLU A 653 32.61 -47.46 10.18
CA GLU A 653 33.83 -47.08 10.88
C GLU A 653 35.09 -47.15 9.98
N PRO A 654 36.01 -46.17 10.06
CA PRO A 654 35.96 -44.99 10.92
C PRO A 654 35.01 -43.91 10.38
N ARG A 655 34.14 -43.39 11.25
CA ARG A 655 33.22 -42.31 10.88
C ARG A 655 33.95 -41.02 10.49
N PRO A 656 33.42 -40.22 9.54
CA PRO A 656 34.05 -38.95 9.19
C PRO A 656 33.99 -37.96 10.35
N TYR A 657 35.00 -37.10 10.45
CA TYR A 657 35.02 -36.04 11.46
C TYR A 657 33.78 -35.12 11.33
N GLY A 658 33.18 -34.73 12.45
CA GLY A 658 31.89 -34.02 12.47
C GLY A 658 30.65 -34.90 12.63
N SER A 659 30.81 -36.22 12.58
CA SER A 659 29.73 -37.20 12.73
C SER A 659 29.07 -37.17 14.12
N GLY A 660 27.74 -37.33 14.15
CA GLY A 660 26.93 -37.40 15.36
C GLY A 660 26.55 -36.02 15.85
N VAL A 661 26.48 -35.87 17.18
CA VAL A 661 26.29 -34.57 17.82
C VAL A 661 27.58 -33.76 17.71
N PHE A 662 27.51 -32.62 17.03
CA PHE A 662 28.67 -31.78 16.77
C PHE A 662 28.31 -30.29 16.80
N ALA A 663 28.89 -29.55 17.74
CA ALA A 663 28.67 -28.13 17.94
C ALA A 663 29.93 -27.32 17.61
N MET A 664 29.73 -26.19 16.94
CA MET A 664 30.80 -25.30 16.47
C MET A 664 30.45 -23.83 16.74
N LEU A 665 31.40 -23.11 17.33
CA LEU A 665 31.36 -21.66 17.45
C LEU A 665 32.40 -21.05 16.50
N GLY A 666 31.99 -20.10 15.68
CA GLY A 666 32.85 -19.42 14.71
C GLY A 666 32.51 -17.96 14.52
N ALA A 667 33.22 -17.33 13.60
CA ALA A 667 32.95 -15.96 13.13
C ALA A 667 32.95 -15.93 11.60
N THR A 668 32.05 -15.14 11.02
CA THR A 668 31.91 -14.94 9.57
C THR A 668 32.12 -13.49 9.19
N ALA A 669 32.65 -13.27 7.99
CA ALA A 669 32.74 -11.99 7.33
C ALA A 669 32.40 -12.14 5.84
N ASP A 670 31.45 -11.35 5.34
CA ASP A 670 30.96 -11.37 3.96
C ASP A 670 30.99 -9.96 3.37
N LEU A 671 31.79 -9.75 2.32
CA LEU A 671 31.82 -8.52 1.54
C LEU A 671 30.98 -8.70 0.28
N ARG A 672 29.94 -7.86 0.12
CA ARG A 672 29.07 -7.85 -1.05
C ARG A 672 29.21 -6.56 -1.83
N PHE A 673 29.52 -6.67 -3.12
CA PHE A 673 29.43 -5.60 -4.11
C PHE A 673 28.22 -5.85 -5.03
N ASP A 674 27.32 -4.89 -5.16
CA ASP A 674 26.13 -5.01 -6.03
C ASP A 674 26.01 -3.77 -6.94
N ALA A 675 26.25 -3.97 -8.22
CA ALA A 675 26.13 -2.97 -9.28
C ALA A 675 25.06 -3.34 -10.32
N ARG A 676 24.17 -4.28 -9.98
CA ARG A 676 23.06 -4.65 -10.85
C ARG A 676 22.10 -3.48 -10.98
N ASN A 677 21.52 -3.34 -12.18
CA ASN A 677 20.49 -2.34 -12.41
C ASN A 677 19.19 -2.62 -11.62
N ARG A 678 18.92 -3.90 -11.35
CA ARG A 678 17.77 -4.36 -10.55
C ARG A 678 18.19 -5.52 -9.65
N PRO A 679 17.67 -5.60 -8.41
CA PRO A 679 18.02 -6.70 -7.50
C PRO A 679 17.40 -8.05 -7.88
N VAL A 680 16.29 -8.04 -8.63
CA VAL A 680 15.58 -9.24 -9.13
C VAL A 680 15.41 -9.08 -10.64
N ALA A 681 15.60 -10.16 -11.40
CA ALA A 681 15.59 -10.15 -12.87
C ALA A 681 16.50 -9.05 -13.45
N ALA A 682 17.75 -9.02 -12.98
CA ALA A 682 18.76 -8.08 -13.46
C ALA A 682 18.99 -8.28 -14.96
N THR A 683 19.05 -7.20 -15.71
CA THR A 683 19.37 -7.22 -17.15
C THR A 683 20.78 -6.69 -17.42
N HIS A 684 21.33 -5.91 -16.48
CA HIS A 684 22.62 -5.27 -16.59
C HIS A 684 23.36 -5.26 -15.24
N GLY A 685 24.69 -5.22 -15.33
CA GLY A 685 25.58 -5.05 -14.19
C GLY A 685 26.01 -6.36 -13.55
N ALA A 686 26.72 -6.26 -12.43
CA ALA A 686 27.35 -7.39 -11.77
C ALA A 686 27.14 -7.38 -10.26
N VAL A 687 27.19 -8.55 -9.66
CA VAL A 687 27.22 -8.78 -8.22
C VAL A 687 28.40 -9.68 -7.89
N LEU A 688 29.13 -9.34 -6.83
CA LEU A 688 30.22 -10.13 -6.28
C LEU A 688 30.00 -10.27 -4.77
N THR A 689 30.06 -11.49 -4.27
CA THR A 689 30.07 -11.79 -2.84
C THR A 689 31.36 -12.55 -2.55
N VAL A 690 32.16 -12.08 -1.61
CA VAL A 690 33.35 -12.76 -1.11
C VAL A 690 33.18 -12.88 0.40
N GLY A 691 33.19 -14.11 0.90
CA GLY A 691 32.96 -14.37 2.32
C GLY A 691 33.88 -15.45 2.85
N GLY A 692 33.95 -15.55 4.17
CA GLY A 692 34.70 -16.59 4.83
C GLY A 692 34.32 -16.74 6.28
N SER A 693 34.54 -17.94 6.80
CA SER A 693 34.27 -18.31 8.19
C SER A 693 35.52 -18.89 8.85
N LEU A 694 35.71 -18.60 10.12
CA LEU A 694 36.77 -19.16 10.96
C LEU A 694 36.15 -19.82 12.18
N TYR A 695 36.55 -21.06 12.45
CA TYR A 695 36.11 -21.85 13.61
C TYR A 695 37.33 -22.19 14.46
N PRO A 696 37.55 -21.51 15.60
CA PRO A 696 38.61 -21.88 16.53
C PRO A 696 38.36 -23.25 17.15
N ALA A 697 39.42 -23.86 17.69
CA ALA A 697 39.32 -25.06 18.52
C ALA A 697 38.52 -24.77 19.80
N ALA A 698 37.20 -24.99 19.73
CA ALA A 698 36.22 -24.73 20.77
C ALA A 698 34.97 -25.57 20.52
N LEU A 699 34.25 -25.91 21.61
CA LEU A 699 33.17 -26.91 21.57
C LEU A 699 33.71 -28.25 21.03
N ASP A 700 33.12 -28.81 19.98
CA ASP A 700 33.54 -30.09 19.41
C ASP A 700 34.60 -29.94 18.29
N VAL A 701 35.03 -28.71 18.00
CA VAL A 701 36.12 -28.43 17.06
C VAL A 701 37.48 -28.70 17.74
N ASP A 702 38.20 -29.71 17.27
CA ASP A 702 39.50 -30.14 17.81
C ASP A 702 40.65 -29.22 17.33
N GLU A 703 40.56 -28.80 16.06
CA GLU A 703 41.59 -27.99 15.40
C GLU A 703 40.93 -26.82 14.67
N THR A 704 41.54 -25.64 14.78
CA THR A 704 41.06 -24.45 14.09
C THR A 704 41.04 -24.69 12.57
N PHE A 705 39.88 -24.51 11.96
CA PHE A 705 39.69 -24.61 10.52
C PHE A 705 38.97 -23.37 10.00
N GLY A 706 39.04 -23.15 8.69
CA GLY A 706 38.41 -21.99 8.07
C GLY A 706 38.02 -22.24 6.63
N GLU A 707 37.12 -21.40 6.13
CA GLU A 707 36.70 -21.43 4.73
C GLU A 707 36.69 -20.03 4.11
N LEU A 708 36.87 -19.99 2.80
CA LEU A 708 36.71 -18.83 1.95
C LEU A 708 35.85 -19.24 0.78
N HIS A 709 34.86 -18.43 0.47
CA HIS A 709 34.01 -18.60 -0.70
C HIS A 709 33.88 -17.29 -1.46
N ALA A 710 33.68 -17.40 -2.76
CA ALA A 710 33.41 -16.27 -3.63
C ALA A 710 32.38 -16.66 -4.67
N GLU A 711 31.45 -15.75 -4.96
CA GLU A 711 30.46 -15.88 -6.01
C GLU A 711 30.35 -14.57 -6.78
N ALA A 712 30.43 -14.65 -8.10
CA ALA A 712 30.21 -13.54 -9.00
C ALA A 712 29.11 -13.89 -10.01
N ALA A 713 28.24 -12.92 -10.29
CA ALA A 713 27.31 -13.00 -11.41
C ALA A 713 27.27 -11.69 -12.19
N THR A 714 27.14 -11.78 -13.51
CA THR A 714 26.97 -10.63 -14.40
C THR A 714 25.85 -10.88 -15.41
N TYR A 715 25.19 -9.80 -15.81
CA TYR A 715 24.02 -9.82 -16.67
C TYR A 715 24.26 -8.91 -17.86
N LEU A 716 24.16 -9.46 -19.06
CA LEU A 716 24.48 -8.79 -20.32
C LEU A 716 23.28 -8.90 -21.24
N THR A 717 22.62 -7.78 -21.54
CA THR A 717 21.46 -7.76 -22.44
C THR A 717 21.86 -7.25 -23.81
N ALA A 718 21.42 -7.95 -24.86
CA ALA A 718 21.61 -7.52 -26.23
C ALA A 718 20.49 -6.54 -26.63
N ASP A 719 20.61 -5.28 -26.22
CA ASP A 719 19.57 -4.24 -26.39
C ASP A 719 19.17 -3.99 -27.85
N SER A 720 20.06 -4.29 -28.79
CA SER A 720 19.84 -4.14 -30.24
C SER A 720 18.98 -5.24 -30.87
N LEU A 721 18.67 -6.32 -30.13
CA LEU A 721 17.83 -7.41 -30.64
C LEU A 721 16.36 -7.19 -30.26
N PRO A 722 15.39 -7.55 -31.15
CA PRO A 722 13.96 -7.31 -30.92
C PRO A 722 13.35 -7.92 -29.65
N LEU A 723 14.04 -8.89 -29.02
CA LEU A 723 13.62 -9.55 -27.78
C LEU A 723 14.50 -9.23 -26.57
N GLN A 724 15.55 -8.43 -26.75
CA GLN A 724 16.51 -8.05 -25.70
C GLN A 724 16.91 -9.23 -24.78
N PRO A 725 17.44 -10.33 -25.34
CA PRO A 725 17.81 -11.47 -24.53
C PRO A 725 18.94 -11.09 -23.57
N THR A 726 18.83 -11.56 -22.32
CA THR A 726 19.86 -11.39 -21.28
C THR A 726 20.65 -12.68 -21.10
N LEU A 727 21.97 -12.61 -21.26
CA LEU A 727 22.90 -13.65 -20.85
C LEU A 727 23.27 -13.42 -19.37
N ALA A 728 22.96 -14.39 -18.51
CA ALA A 728 23.40 -14.42 -17.13
C ALA A 728 24.58 -15.38 -16.98
N LEU A 729 25.73 -14.87 -16.53
CA LEU A 729 26.91 -15.68 -16.24
C LEU A 729 27.12 -15.70 -14.73
N ARG A 730 27.31 -16.89 -14.15
CA ARG A 730 27.58 -17.08 -12.72
C ARG A 730 28.82 -17.96 -12.57
N ALA A 731 29.71 -17.57 -11.67
CA ALA A 731 30.86 -18.35 -11.28
C ALA A 731 31.01 -18.29 -9.77
N GLY A 732 31.37 -19.40 -9.14
CA GLY A 732 31.59 -19.44 -7.70
C GLY A 732 32.60 -20.51 -7.33
N GLY A 733 33.18 -20.38 -6.15
CA GLY A 733 34.12 -21.34 -5.59
C GLY A 733 34.19 -21.24 -4.08
N LYS A 734 34.49 -22.36 -3.44
CA LYS A 734 34.70 -22.48 -2.00
C LYS A 734 35.98 -23.28 -1.75
N ARG A 735 36.78 -22.84 -0.78
CA ARG A 735 37.94 -23.56 -0.29
C ARG A 735 37.88 -23.64 1.23
N VAL A 736 38.21 -24.81 1.76
CA VAL A 736 38.26 -25.08 3.20
C VAL A 736 39.69 -25.49 3.55
N TRP A 737 40.20 -25.01 4.68
CA TRP A 737 41.54 -25.29 5.20
C TRP A 737 41.46 -25.83 6.63
N GLY A 738 42.44 -26.66 7.01
CA GLY A 738 42.48 -27.33 8.31
C GLY A 738 41.69 -28.64 8.32
N ARG A 739 41.61 -29.28 9.48
CA ARG A 739 40.75 -30.45 9.69
C ARG A 739 39.31 -29.97 9.93
N PHE A 740 38.45 -30.13 8.93
CA PHE A 740 37.07 -29.65 8.97
C PHE A 740 36.07 -30.82 9.06
N PRO A 741 34.91 -30.61 9.72
CA PRO A 741 33.88 -31.62 9.78
C PRO A 741 33.17 -31.76 8.42
N TYR A 742 32.69 -32.96 8.07
CA TYR A 742 32.25 -33.27 6.70
C TYR A 742 31.13 -32.36 6.19
N GLN A 743 30.26 -31.86 7.07
CA GLN A 743 29.19 -30.92 6.74
C GLN A 743 29.71 -29.55 6.27
N GLN A 744 30.99 -29.24 6.53
CA GLN A 744 31.63 -27.99 6.06
C GLN A 744 32.38 -28.16 4.75
N ALA A 745 32.46 -29.39 4.21
CA ALA A 745 33.14 -29.68 2.95
C ALA A 745 32.62 -28.78 1.80
N ALA A 746 33.49 -28.52 0.83
CA ALA A 746 33.07 -27.89 -0.42
C ALA A 746 32.43 -28.95 -1.33
N PHE A 747 31.29 -28.63 -1.92
CA PHE A 747 30.60 -29.47 -2.89
C PHE A 747 30.10 -28.63 -4.08
N ILE A 748 29.81 -29.30 -5.20
CA ILE A 748 29.26 -28.70 -6.42
C ILE A 748 28.09 -29.59 -6.88
N GLY A 749 26.95 -28.98 -7.19
CA GLY A 749 25.67 -29.66 -7.42
C GLY A 749 24.63 -29.12 -6.45
N ASP A 750 23.41 -28.85 -6.94
CA ASP A 750 22.29 -28.43 -6.09
C ASP A 750 21.74 -29.63 -5.29
N VAL A 751 21.09 -29.31 -4.17
CA VAL A 751 20.24 -30.23 -3.38
C VAL A 751 18.79 -30.05 -3.79
#